data_AF-A0A7V2S4I0-F1
#
_entry.id   AF-A0A7V2S4I0-F1
#
_cell.length_a   1.000
_cell.length_b   1.000
_cell.length_c   1.000
_cell.angle_alpha   90.00
_cell.angle_beta   90.00
_cell.angle_gamma   90.00
#
_symmetry.space_group_name_H-M   'P 1'
#
loop_
_entity.id
_entity.type
_entity.pdbx_description
1 polymer ?
#
loop_
_entity_poly.entity_id
_entity_poly.type
_entity_poly.pdbx_seq_one_letter_code
_entity_poly.pdbx_strand_id
1 'polypeptide(L)'
;MNKLLKKTGTTYGQLALALFAYVLVSGILLALPFDVRKPYASVSTLMVTNPWAAFIRNFHYWSAQFFLVFSLLHLYDHYQKQHETGLKPALGFRLSLGVLVIFMAMLTGFLLKGDADSLQARQILQTLLERLPFAGKLLAFSLLGKPGSYQLVYVHHIATLTIFIAVIIVEHSRKFWPGTKELVAVFVVMALLGWLFSAPLHDNLNPTVKGPWYFVGFQEMLHWLSHPAWALLWVLLLLVLIYLANSAKAKSAFFSKRSLLVLTAFYLLLTLIGMFFRGQDWRRGFPWQKDYRYTVLHNFKTERVVFSPGFTPQQAARAPVIMGRKESCLVCHQKVHGFSASHNPQTIGCFSCHGGNPFATDKKQAHKNMLLIPGNLNDAPRSCGTTACHPEITQRIRSGLMATLSGMISVDRYVFGEQKSPDVLTDVHHLGNSAADEHLRNLCVRCHLGNPKTVLGPVNETSRGGGCLACHLNYGAPAAKALQKHQTRATDTAWLRNHPSLSLHVTDHHCFGCHSRSGRISTSYEGWHETPLLAGQMPDSAGYRLIEGSRVFKKEPEDVHHQLGLECIDCHHSYELMGDGKRYRHEENQEDVQCEDCHFEGRPAGIKASQLQNEPALVAALRYGKISGLDYLMTRKGHHALINTRVKGDTAWLTIKNSGKTFRLKKPAKVCTAKAHRDVSCSACHSAWAPSCIGCHNTYDPDEPGYNMVTNKEKKGSWVEYTGQYLAQPPALGVRVSGKKREIIPVIPGMVLTIDRESYTHRKHDSLLFRRLFAPAAPHTTAARGRSCKSCHNDPVALGFGKGKLTYNVKKG
;
A
#
# COMPACT_ATOMS: atom_id res chain seq x y z
N MET A 1 -39.83 -21.41 -10.88
CA MET A 1 -40.48 -20.09 -10.75
C MET A 1 -41.78 -19.97 -11.56
N ASN A 2 -41.77 -20.22 -12.88
CA ASN A 2 -42.97 -20.06 -13.71
C ASN A 2 -44.16 -21.00 -13.32
N LYS A 3 -43.89 -22.23 -12.87
CA LYS A 3 -44.91 -23.15 -12.29
C LYS A 3 -45.47 -22.70 -10.93
N LEU A 4 -44.67 -21.98 -10.13
CA LEU A 4 -45.07 -21.47 -8.81
C LEU A 4 -45.97 -20.23 -8.93
N LEU A 5 -45.60 -19.30 -9.82
CA LEU A 5 -46.39 -18.10 -10.11
C LEU A 5 -47.76 -18.43 -10.74
N LYS A 6 -47.82 -19.43 -11.63
CA LYS A 6 -49.09 -19.93 -12.19
C LYS A 6 -50.02 -20.56 -11.15
N LYS A 7 -49.48 -21.18 -10.09
CA LYS A 7 -50.28 -21.72 -8.97
C LYS A 7 -50.87 -20.64 -8.06
N THR A 8 -50.25 -19.45 -8.00
CA THR A 8 -50.70 -18.35 -7.12
C THR A 8 -51.50 -17.26 -7.85
N GLY A 9 -51.57 -17.31 -9.19
CA GLY A 9 -52.23 -16.28 -10.01
C GLY A 9 -51.41 -14.99 -10.20
N THR A 10 -50.14 -14.99 -9.81
CA THR A 10 -49.25 -13.82 -9.83
C THR A 10 -48.47 -13.74 -11.14
N THR A 11 -48.22 -12.52 -11.65
CA THR A 11 -47.40 -12.29 -12.86
C THR A 11 -46.15 -11.47 -12.53
N TYR A 12 -45.11 -11.56 -13.37
CA TYR A 12 -43.90 -10.73 -13.24
C TYR A 12 -44.23 -9.22 -13.28
N GLY A 13 -45.22 -8.81 -14.07
CA GLY A 13 -45.69 -7.43 -14.11
C GLY A 13 -46.34 -6.95 -12.80
N GLN A 14 -47.11 -7.81 -12.12
CA GLN A 14 -47.69 -7.47 -10.80
C GLN A 14 -46.60 -7.34 -9.73
N LEU A 15 -45.58 -8.20 -9.77
CA LEU A 15 -44.42 -8.08 -8.88
C LEU A 15 -43.62 -6.80 -9.15
N ALA A 16 -43.38 -6.47 -10.42
CA ALA A 16 -42.70 -5.23 -10.81
C ALA A 16 -43.49 -3.98 -10.35
N LEU A 17 -44.82 -3.99 -10.48
CA LEU A 17 -45.68 -2.91 -10.00
C LEU A 17 -45.60 -2.76 -8.46
N ALA A 18 -45.62 -3.87 -7.71
CA ALA A 18 -45.44 -3.85 -6.26
C ALA A 18 -44.08 -3.30 -5.84
N LEU A 19 -43.00 -3.75 -6.50
CA LEU A 19 -41.65 -3.25 -6.26
C LEU A 19 -41.53 -1.75 -6.57
N PHE A 20 -42.12 -1.28 -7.66
CA PHE A 20 -42.14 0.15 -8.01
C PHE A 20 -42.88 0.98 -6.95
N ALA A 21 -44.03 0.53 -6.45
CA ALA A 21 -44.75 1.20 -5.37
C ALA A 21 -43.86 1.34 -4.11
N TYR A 22 -43.12 0.29 -3.75
CA TYR A 22 -42.18 0.34 -2.64
C TYR A 22 -40.99 1.27 -2.89
N VAL A 23 -40.46 1.33 -4.11
CA VAL A 23 -39.42 2.30 -4.52
C VAL A 23 -39.93 3.73 -4.35
N LEU A 24 -41.16 4.04 -4.74
CA LEU A 24 -41.75 5.37 -4.58
C LEU A 24 -41.85 5.77 -3.10
N VAL A 25 -42.48 4.93 -2.27
CA VAL A 25 -42.70 5.23 -0.85
C VAL A 25 -41.36 5.38 -0.12
N SER A 26 -40.45 4.43 -0.30
CA SER A 26 -39.12 4.50 0.32
C SER A 26 -38.28 5.66 -0.22
N GLY A 27 -38.44 6.01 -1.49
CA GLY A 27 -37.76 7.14 -2.13
C GLY A 27 -38.18 8.48 -1.54
N ILE A 28 -39.49 8.68 -1.30
CA ILE A 28 -40.02 9.88 -0.63
C ILE A 28 -39.45 9.99 0.79
N LEU A 29 -39.43 8.88 1.54
CA LEU A 29 -38.88 8.86 2.91
C LEU A 29 -37.38 9.20 2.95
N LEU A 30 -36.62 8.86 1.91
CA LEU A 30 -35.19 9.18 1.79
C LEU A 30 -34.94 10.58 1.22
N ALA A 31 -35.81 11.06 0.34
CA ALA A 31 -35.64 12.36 -0.32
C ALA A 31 -35.72 13.52 0.68
N LEU A 32 -36.53 13.39 1.73
CA LEU A 32 -36.73 14.42 2.76
C LEU A 32 -35.45 14.73 3.58
N PRO A 33 -34.76 13.76 4.18
CA PRO A 33 -33.53 14.02 4.95
C PRO A 33 -32.25 14.09 4.10
N PHE A 34 -32.33 13.94 2.78
CA PHE A 34 -31.15 13.88 1.91
C PHE A 34 -30.64 15.28 1.51
N ASP A 35 -29.39 15.61 1.85
CA ASP A 35 -28.73 16.84 1.39
C ASP A 35 -27.97 16.61 0.08
N VAL A 36 -28.60 17.06 -1.01
CA VAL A 36 -28.05 17.00 -2.38
C VAL A 36 -26.76 17.79 -2.59
N ARG A 37 -26.43 18.76 -1.73
CA ARG A 37 -25.17 19.52 -1.83
C ARG A 37 -23.98 18.69 -1.35
N LYS A 38 -24.22 17.72 -0.47
CA LYS A 38 -23.20 16.84 0.13
C LYS A 38 -23.69 15.39 0.14
N PRO A 39 -23.93 14.78 -1.04
CA PRO A 39 -24.60 13.48 -1.17
C PRO A 39 -23.94 12.39 -0.34
N TYR A 40 -22.61 12.26 -0.44
CA TYR A 40 -21.86 11.23 0.27
C TYR A 40 -21.91 11.36 1.80
N ALA A 41 -21.77 12.59 2.29
CA ALA A 41 -21.89 12.88 3.72
C ALA A 41 -23.33 12.65 4.21
N SER A 42 -24.33 12.96 3.38
CA SER A 42 -25.74 12.73 3.69
C SER A 42 -26.04 11.24 3.84
N VAL A 43 -25.64 10.41 2.87
CA VAL A 43 -25.87 8.96 2.92
C VAL A 43 -25.14 8.31 4.09
N SER A 44 -23.86 8.65 4.31
CA SER A 44 -23.11 8.11 5.45
C SER A 44 -23.70 8.55 6.80
N THR A 45 -24.25 9.76 6.88
CA THR A 45 -24.97 10.22 8.08
C THR A 45 -26.21 9.38 8.34
N LEU A 46 -27.07 9.16 7.33
CA LEU A 46 -28.26 8.32 7.47
C LEU A 46 -27.90 6.91 7.99
N MET A 47 -26.80 6.34 7.49
CA MET A 47 -26.33 5.01 7.91
C MET A 47 -25.87 4.96 9.37
N VAL A 48 -25.15 5.98 9.83
CA VAL A 48 -24.53 5.98 11.16
C VAL A 48 -25.50 6.46 12.26
N THR A 49 -26.37 7.43 11.96
CA THR A 49 -27.19 8.08 12.99
C THR A 49 -28.57 7.48 13.17
N ASN A 50 -29.12 6.80 12.15
CA ASN A 50 -30.48 6.27 12.21
C ASN A 50 -30.58 4.87 11.55
N PRO A 51 -30.64 3.79 12.35
CA PRO A 51 -30.81 2.44 11.82
C PRO A 51 -32.03 2.25 10.90
N TRP A 52 -33.14 2.95 11.17
CA TRP A 52 -34.33 2.88 10.32
C TRP A 52 -34.11 3.57 8.98
N ALA A 53 -33.37 4.69 8.94
CA ALA A 53 -32.99 5.31 7.68
C ALA A 53 -32.04 4.41 6.87
N ALA A 54 -31.09 3.74 7.53
CA ALA A 54 -30.23 2.74 6.91
C ALA A 54 -31.06 1.58 6.32
N PHE A 55 -32.04 1.07 7.06
CA PHE A 55 -32.97 0.05 6.60
C PHE A 55 -33.79 0.50 5.40
N ILE A 56 -34.41 1.69 5.46
CA ILE A 56 -35.21 2.25 4.35
C ILE A 56 -34.34 2.43 3.11
N ARG A 57 -33.08 2.86 3.27
CA ARG A 57 -32.11 2.94 2.16
C ARG A 57 -31.87 1.57 1.53
N ASN A 58 -31.63 0.55 2.35
CA ASN A 58 -31.41 -0.81 1.84
C ASN A 58 -32.66 -1.35 1.15
N PHE A 59 -33.83 -1.12 1.75
CA PHE A 59 -35.13 -1.50 1.21
C PHE A 59 -35.40 -0.82 -0.15
N HIS A 60 -35.13 0.49 -0.26
CA HIS A 60 -35.21 1.24 -1.51
C HIS A 60 -34.28 0.66 -2.59
N TYR A 61 -33.02 0.43 -2.23
CA TYR A 61 -32.03 -0.14 -3.14
C TYR A 61 -32.44 -1.51 -3.66
N TRP A 62 -32.79 -2.46 -2.79
CA TRP A 62 -33.18 -3.81 -3.20
C TRP A 62 -34.48 -3.81 -3.98
N SER A 63 -35.48 -3.03 -3.56
CA SER A 63 -36.73 -2.87 -4.31
C SER A 63 -36.45 -2.35 -5.73
N ALA A 64 -35.52 -1.41 -5.89
CA ALA A 64 -35.12 -0.89 -7.20
C ALA A 64 -34.34 -1.92 -8.04
N GLN A 65 -33.42 -2.70 -7.44
CA GLN A 65 -32.71 -3.77 -8.15
C GLN A 65 -33.69 -4.83 -8.67
N PHE A 66 -34.60 -5.29 -7.81
CA PHE A 66 -35.59 -6.29 -8.19
C PHE A 66 -36.64 -5.71 -9.14
N PHE A 67 -37.01 -4.44 -9.03
CA PHE A 67 -37.88 -3.78 -10.00
C PHE A 67 -37.29 -3.85 -11.42
N LEU A 68 -36.00 -3.56 -11.58
CA LEU A 68 -35.31 -3.73 -12.87
C LEU A 68 -35.35 -5.18 -13.35
N VAL A 69 -34.96 -6.14 -12.49
CA VAL A 69 -34.93 -7.57 -12.83
C VAL A 69 -36.31 -8.08 -13.25
N PHE A 70 -37.35 -7.79 -12.47
CA PHE A 70 -38.72 -8.23 -12.76
C PHE A 70 -39.32 -7.52 -13.96
N SER A 71 -38.94 -6.26 -14.24
CA SER A 71 -39.33 -5.57 -15.48
C SER A 71 -38.72 -6.23 -16.73
N LEU A 72 -37.43 -6.63 -16.66
CA LEU A 72 -36.77 -7.36 -17.74
C LEU A 72 -37.32 -8.79 -17.90
N LEU A 73 -37.62 -9.49 -16.80
CA LEU A 73 -38.28 -10.79 -16.84
C LEU A 73 -39.70 -10.70 -17.40
N HIS A 74 -40.45 -9.65 -17.07
CA HIS A 74 -41.77 -9.38 -17.63
C HIS A 74 -41.70 -9.16 -19.15
N LEU A 75 -40.72 -8.38 -19.61
CA LEU A 75 -40.44 -8.18 -21.03
C LEU A 75 -40.14 -9.52 -21.73
N TYR A 76 -39.31 -10.37 -21.13
CA TYR A 76 -38.94 -11.66 -21.69
C TYR A 76 -40.07 -12.69 -21.68
N ASP A 77 -40.90 -12.74 -20.62
CA ASP A 77 -42.10 -13.60 -20.55
C ASP A 77 -43.08 -13.31 -21.69
N HIS A 78 -43.18 -12.03 -22.07
CA HIS A 78 -43.96 -11.60 -23.23
C HIS A 78 -43.33 -12.06 -24.55
N TYR A 79 -42.00 -12.07 -24.64
CA TYR A 79 -41.28 -12.54 -25.83
C TYR A 79 -41.40 -14.05 -26.05
N GLN A 80 -41.55 -14.84 -25.00
CA GLN A 80 -41.71 -16.30 -25.10
C GLN A 80 -43.08 -16.74 -25.63
N LYS A 81 -44.10 -15.89 -25.59
CA LYS A 81 -45.43 -16.21 -26.14
C LYS A 81 -45.36 -16.29 -27.67
N GLN A 82 -45.92 -17.36 -28.24
CA GLN A 82 -45.82 -17.69 -29.67
C GLN A 82 -46.70 -16.82 -30.59
N HIS A 83 -47.63 -16.04 -30.03
CA HIS A 83 -48.51 -15.16 -30.81
C HIS A 83 -47.96 -13.72 -30.88
N GLU A 84 -48.40 -12.97 -31.90
CA GLU A 84 -48.11 -11.54 -31.99
C GLU A 84 -48.54 -10.84 -30.71
N THR A 85 -47.64 -10.03 -30.16
CA THR A 85 -47.89 -9.25 -28.95
C THR A 85 -48.93 -8.16 -29.18
N GLY A 86 -49.25 -7.86 -30.45
CA GLY A 86 -50.38 -7.03 -30.87
C GLY A 86 -50.33 -5.58 -30.37
N LEU A 87 -49.19 -5.09 -29.89
CA LEU A 87 -49.10 -3.73 -29.35
C LEU A 87 -49.13 -2.72 -30.49
N LYS A 88 -50.02 -1.73 -30.38
CA LYS A 88 -50.05 -0.59 -31.30
C LYS A 88 -48.64 0.05 -31.36
N PRO A 89 -48.13 0.45 -32.54
CA PRO A 89 -46.77 0.98 -32.69
C PRO A 89 -46.44 2.11 -31.71
N ALA A 90 -47.39 3.02 -31.45
CA ALA A 90 -47.21 4.10 -30.48
C ALA A 90 -47.03 3.62 -29.02
N LEU A 91 -47.70 2.54 -28.62
CA LEU A 91 -47.53 1.96 -27.29
C LEU A 91 -46.20 1.20 -27.21
N GLY A 92 -45.83 0.44 -28.25
CA GLY A 92 -44.54 -0.26 -28.31
C GLY A 92 -43.34 0.70 -28.29
N PHE A 93 -43.43 1.84 -28.98
CA PHE A 93 -42.40 2.89 -28.93
C PHE A 93 -42.22 3.44 -27.51
N ARG A 94 -43.32 3.83 -26.85
CA ARG A 94 -43.28 4.37 -25.48
C ARG A 94 -42.76 3.35 -24.47
N LEU A 95 -43.14 2.08 -24.57
CA LEU A 95 -42.60 1.02 -23.72
C LEU A 95 -41.10 0.80 -23.95
N SER A 96 -40.65 0.86 -25.20
CA SER A 96 -39.22 0.76 -25.54
C SER A 96 -38.42 1.91 -24.94
N LEU A 97 -38.95 3.13 -25.02
CA LEU A 97 -38.38 4.31 -24.36
C LEU A 97 -38.45 4.18 -22.83
N GLY A 98 -39.52 3.58 -22.29
CA GLY A 98 -39.67 3.31 -20.87
C GLY A 98 -38.55 2.44 -20.30
N VAL A 99 -38.08 1.44 -21.06
CA VAL A 99 -36.91 0.64 -20.66
C VAL A 99 -35.68 1.53 -20.49
N LEU A 100 -35.40 2.43 -21.45
CA LEU A 100 -34.29 3.39 -21.33
C LEU A 100 -34.44 4.27 -20.09
N VAL A 101 -35.65 4.78 -19.83
CA VAL A 101 -35.91 5.66 -18.69
C VAL A 101 -35.75 4.93 -17.36
N ILE A 102 -36.10 3.64 -17.26
CA ILE A 102 -35.81 2.81 -16.08
C ILE A 102 -34.29 2.75 -15.84
N PHE A 103 -33.48 2.47 -16.86
CA PHE A 103 -32.02 2.47 -16.72
C PHE A 103 -31.47 3.85 -16.32
N MET A 104 -32.04 4.93 -16.84
CA MET A 104 -31.66 6.29 -16.45
C MET A 104 -32.05 6.61 -15.01
N ALA A 105 -33.22 6.21 -14.54
CA ALA A 105 -33.64 6.40 -13.15
C ALA A 105 -32.73 5.63 -12.18
N MET A 106 -32.36 4.40 -12.54
CA MET A 106 -31.41 3.58 -11.80
C MET A 106 -30.01 4.22 -11.76
N LEU A 107 -29.54 4.76 -12.89
CA LEU A 107 -28.26 5.44 -12.99
C LEU A 107 -28.23 6.73 -12.17
N THR A 108 -29.22 7.60 -12.31
CA THR A 108 -29.27 8.86 -11.54
C THR A 108 -29.35 8.58 -10.04
N GLY A 109 -30.10 7.57 -9.61
CA GLY A 109 -30.13 7.12 -8.21
C GLY A 109 -28.77 6.62 -7.72
N PHE A 110 -28.03 5.89 -8.57
CA PHE A 110 -26.66 5.47 -8.28
C PHE A 110 -25.72 6.67 -8.11
N LEU A 111 -25.80 7.67 -9.01
CA LEU A 111 -24.97 8.88 -8.97
C LEU A 111 -25.21 9.71 -7.70
N LEU A 112 -26.42 9.67 -7.13
CA LEU A 112 -26.77 10.38 -5.89
C LEU A 112 -26.06 9.86 -4.63
N LYS A 113 -25.35 8.72 -4.68
CA LYS A 113 -24.49 8.33 -3.54
C LYS A 113 -23.31 9.30 -3.38
N GLY A 114 -22.80 9.87 -4.48
CA GLY A 114 -21.65 10.78 -4.48
C GLY A 114 -20.33 10.16 -4.00
N ASP A 115 -20.25 8.83 -3.98
CA ASP A 115 -19.03 8.07 -3.65
C ASP A 115 -18.10 7.92 -4.87
N ALA A 116 -16.95 7.28 -4.71
CA ALA A 116 -15.95 7.10 -5.77
C ALA A 116 -16.55 6.39 -7.01
N ASP A 117 -17.37 5.35 -6.80
CA ASP A 117 -18.12 4.68 -7.88
C ASP A 117 -19.02 5.65 -8.65
N SER A 118 -19.73 6.51 -7.94
CA SER A 118 -20.62 7.51 -8.52
C SER A 118 -19.87 8.56 -9.33
N LEU A 119 -18.73 9.03 -8.82
CA LEU A 119 -17.90 10.03 -9.49
C LEU A 119 -17.33 9.49 -10.80
N GLN A 120 -16.80 8.26 -10.80
CA GLN A 120 -16.31 7.62 -12.02
C GLN A 120 -17.44 7.38 -13.02
N ALA A 121 -18.59 6.87 -12.58
CA ALA A 121 -19.75 6.66 -13.46
C ALA A 121 -20.24 7.98 -14.08
N ARG A 122 -20.26 9.07 -13.30
CA ARG A 122 -20.61 10.42 -13.80
C ARG A 122 -19.62 10.90 -14.86
N GLN A 123 -18.32 10.75 -14.62
CA GLN A 123 -17.27 11.16 -15.57
C GLN A 123 -17.37 10.38 -16.89
N ILE A 124 -17.58 9.06 -16.81
CA ILE A 124 -17.76 8.22 -18.01
C ILE A 124 -18.98 8.69 -18.80
N LEU A 125 -20.14 8.86 -18.14
CA LEU A 125 -21.36 9.30 -18.79
C LEU A 125 -21.23 10.69 -19.42
N GLN A 126 -20.65 11.65 -18.68
CA GLN A 126 -20.42 13.00 -19.19
C GLN A 126 -19.54 12.98 -20.44
N THR A 127 -18.43 12.24 -20.39
CA THR A 127 -17.49 12.12 -21.51
C THR A 127 -18.15 11.47 -22.73
N LEU A 128 -19.01 10.47 -22.54
CA LEU A 128 -19.74 9.83 -23.63
C LEU A 128 -20.74 10.79 -24.28
N LEU A 129 -21.50 11.55 -23.49
CA LEU A 129 -22.49 12.50 -23.99
C LEU A 129 -21.83 13.67 -24.71
N GLU A 130 -20.78 14.26 -24.16
CA GLU A 130 -20.08 15.41 -24.76
C GLU A 130 -19.43 15.09 -26.10
N ARG A 131 -19.15 13.81 -26.39
CA ARG A 131 -18.62 13.34 -27.68
C ARG A 131 -19.67 13.25 -28.79
N LEU A 132 -20.97 13.39 -28.47
CA LEU A 132 -22.00 13.45 -29.50
C LEU A 132 -21.90 14.76 -30.28
N PRO A 133 -21.89 14.71 -31.63
CA PRO A 133 -21.85 15.92 -32.43
C PRO A 133 -23.12 16.75 -32.24
N PHE A 134 -22.99 18.07 -32.39
CA PHE A 134 -24.06 19.08 -32.34
C PHE A 134 -24.74 19.30 -30.97
N ALA A 135 -25.20 18.23 -30.30
CA ALA A 135 -26.03 18.32 -29.10
C ALA A 135 -25.36 17.79 -27.82
N GLY A 136 -24.16 17.21 -27.89
CA GLY A 136 -23.54 16.49 -26.78
C GLY A 136 -23.39 17.30 -25.49
N LYS A 137 -22.90 18.53 -25.58
CA LYS A 137 -22.74 19.43 -24.41
C LYS A 137 -24.08 19.83 -23.80
N LEU A 138 -25.09 20.10 -24.64
CA LEU A 138 -26.44 20.44 -24.19
C LEU A 138 -27.06 19.25 -23.46
N LEU A 139 -26.96 18.03 -24.03
CA LEU A 139 -27.45 16.80 -23.42
C LEU A 139 -26.76 16.49 -22.09
N ALA A 140 -25.43 16.60 -22.04
CA ALA A 140 -24.66 16.42 -20.81
C ALA A 140 -25.10 17.41 -19.73
N PHE A 141 -25.26 18.69 -20.08
CA PHE A 141 -25.72 19.72 -19.16
C PHE A 141 -27.17 19.49 -18.71
N SER A 142 -28.08 19.14 -19.61
CA SER A 142 -29.49 18.87 -19.30
C SER A 142 -29.68 17.63 -18.44
N LEU A 143 -28.80 16.63 -18.52
CA LEU A 143 -28.91 15.39 -17.72
C LEU A 143 -28.13 15.46 -16.39
N LEU A 144 -26.91 16.00 -16.41
CA LEU A 144 -26.00 15.99 -15.26
C LEU A 144 -25.89 17.34 -14.56
N GLY A 145 -26.22 18.43 -15.24
CA GLY A 145 -26.09 19.79 -14.74
C GLY A 145 -24.64 20.27 -14.71
N LYS A 146 -24.38 21.34 -13.96
CA LYS A 146 -23.03 21.88 -13.77
C LYS A 146 -22.10 20.83 -13.15
N PRO A 147 -20.82 20.75 -13.56
CA PRO A 147 -19.84 19.89 -12.90
C PRO A 147 -19.82 20.10 -11.39
N GLY A 148 -19.80 19.01 -10.62
CA GLY A 148 -19.84 19.03 -9.15
C GLY A 148 -21.22 19.26 -8.52
N SER A 149 -22.24 19.68 -9.29
CA SER A 149 -23.61 19.81 -8.78
C SER A 149 -24.42 18.53 -8.99
N TYR A 150 -25.11 18.08 -7.95
CA TYR A 150 -26.04 16.95 -8.00
C TYR A 150 -27.50 17.38 -8.08
N GLN A 151 -27.79 18.69 -8.10
CA GLN A 151 -29.16 19.21 -8.05
C GLN A 151 -30.01 18.68 -9.20
N LEU A 152 -29.49 18.77 -10.43
CA LEU A 152 -30.24 18.35 -11.61
C LEU A 152 -30.43 16.83 -11.66
N VAL A 153 -29.39 16.07 -11.29
CA VAL A 153 -29.46 14.60 -11.16
C VAL A 153 -30.51 14.21 -10.12
N TYR A 154 -30.58 14.92 -9.00
CA TYR A 154 -31.56 14.72 -7.95
C TYR A 154 -32.98 14.95 -8.45
N VAL A 155 -33.25 16.10 -9.10
CA VAL A 155 -34.56 16.41 -9.68
C VAL A 155 -34.98 15.37 -10.72
N HIS A 156 -34.06 14.98 -11.61
CA HIS A 156 -34.34 13.93 -12.60
C HIS A 156 -34.71 12.60 -11.95
N HIS A 157 -34.01 12.22 -10.87
CA HIS A 157 -34.27 10.98 -10.16
C HIS A 157 -35.61 11.02 -9.42
N ILE A 158 -35.85 12.01 -8.56
CA ILE A 158 -37.03 12.02 -7.68
C ILE A 158 -38.33 12.40 -8.41
N ALA A 159 -38.24 13.16 -9.51
CA ALA A 159 -39.40 13.69 -10.22
C ALA A 159 -39.41 13.26 -11.69
N THR A 160 -38.53 13.79 -12.54
CA THR A 160 -38.70 13.69 -14.01
C THR A 160 -38.78 12.25 -14.52
N LEU A 161 -37.81 11.40 -14.18
CA LEU A 161 -37.75 10.02 -14.64
C LEU A 161 -38.76 9.14 -13.91
N THR A 162 -38.95 9.37 -12.61
CA THR A 162 -39.86 8.58 -11.77
C THR A 162 -41.33 8.81 -12.13
N ILE A 163 -41.74 10.06 -12.36
CA ILE A 163 -43.09 10.41 -12.84
C ILE A 163 -43.31 9.82 -14.23
N PHE A 164 -42.32 9.91 -15.12
CA PHE A 164 -42.42 9.32 -16.46
C PHE A 164 -42.64 7.80 -16.42
N ILE A 165 -41.90 7.08 -15.56
CA ILE A 165 -42.09 5.64 -15.35
C ILE A 165 -43.49 5.36 -14.81
N ALA A 166 -43.96 6.13 -13.82
CA ALA A 166 -45.30 5.97 -13.25
C ALA A 166 -46.40 6.15 -14.32
N VAL A 167 -46.30 7.19 -15.15
CA VAL A 167 -47.26 7.44 -16.25
C VAL A 167 -47.28 6.29 -17.24
N ILE A 168 -46.11 5.78 -17.67
CA ILE A 168 -46.03 4.65 -18.59
C ILE A 168 -46.62 3.38 -17.97
N ILE A 169 -46.34 3.11 -16.69
CA ILE A 169 -46.85 1.92 -15.98
C ILE A 169 -48.37 1.98 -15.89
N VAL A 170 -48.93 3.14 -15.53
CA VAL A 170 -50.39 3.33 -15.43
C VAL A 170 -51.05 3.17 -16.80
N GLU A 171 -50.49 3.79 -17.85
CA GLU A 171 -51.01 3.65 -19.21
C GLU A 171 -50.96 2.19 -19.70
N HIS A 172 -49.85 1.50 -19.44
CA HIS A 172 -49.63 0.13 -19.88
C HIS A 172 -50.51 -0.89 -19.14
N SER A 173 -50.54 -0.80 -17.81
CA SER A 173 -51.21 -1.79 -16.95
C SER A 173 -52.67 -1.48 -16.70
N ARG A 174 -53.11 -0.22 -16.91
CA ARG A 174 -54.41 0.34 -16.51
C ARG A 174 -54.74 0.11 -15.03
N LYS A 175 -53.71 -0.12 -14.20
CA LYS A 175 -53.82 -0.36 -12.77
C LYS A 175 -52.93 0.62 -12.03
N PHE A 176 -53.47 1.21 -10.99
CA PHE A 176 -52.71 2.08 -10.08
C PHE A 176 -52.08 1.30 -8.94
N TRP A 177 -52.78 0.27 -8.46
CA TRP A 177 -52.36 -0.50 -7.30
C TRP A 177 -52.09 -1.97 -7.66
N PRO A 178 -50.99 -2.55 -7.17
CA PRO A 178 -50.74 -3.99 -7.25
C PRO A 178 -51.74 -4.78 -6.37
N GLY A 179 -51.82 -6.09 -6.58
CA GLY A 179 -52.59 -6.97 -5.70
C GLY A 179 -52.07 -6.97 -4.25
N THR A 180 -52.97 -7.13 -3.28
CA THR A 180 -52.64 -7.13 -1.84
C THR A 180 -51.71 -8.28 -1.45
N LYS A 181 -51.88 -9.46 -2.07
CA LYS A 181 -51.02 -10.62 -1.86
C LYS A 181 -49.58 -10.34 -2.31
N GLU A 182 -49.42 -9.73 -3.48
CA GLU A 182 -48.12 -9.35 -4.02
C GLU A 182 -47.44 -8.28 -3.18
N LEU A 183 -48.18 -7.27 -2.70
CA LEU A 183 -47.65 -6.25 -1.79
C LEU A 183 -47.06 -6.88 -0.53
N VAL A 184 -47.85 -7.70 0.18
CA VAL A 184 -47.40 -8.33 1.43
C VAL A 184 -46.19 -9.23 1.18
N ALA A 185 -46.23 -10.07 0.14
CA ALA A 185 -45.13 -10.96 -0.19
C ALA A 185 -43.84 -10.21 -0.53
N VAL A 186 -43.94 -9.18 -1.38
CA VAL A 186 -42.78 -8.35 -1.77
C VAL A 186 -42.24 -7.59 -0.56
N PHE A 187 -43.10 -7.03 0.29
CA PHE A 187 -42.67 -6.34 1.51
C PHE A 187 -41.86 -7.25 2.43
N VAL A 188 -42.36 -8.44 2.73
CA VAL A 188 -41.67 -9.39 3.63
C VAL A 188 -40.29 -9.76 3.07
N VAL A 189 -40.19 -10.05 1.78
CA VAL A 189 -38.91 -10.41 1.15
C VAL A 189 -37.96 -9.21 1.10
N MET A 190 -38.44 -8.03 0.69
CA MET A 190 -37.60 -6.83 0.61
C MET A 190 -37.19 -6.31 1.99
N ALA A 191 -38.04 -6.47 3.02
CA ALA A 191 -37.70 -6.17 4.40
C ALA A 191 -36.61 -7.12 4.91
N LEU A 192 -36.75 -8.43 4.66
CA LEU A 192 -35.72 -9.41 5.01
C LEU A 192 -34.39 -9.10 4.33
N LEU A 193 -34.40 -8.80 3.03
CA LEU A 193 -33.18 -8.43 2.29
C LEU A 193 -32.60 -7.10 2.76
N GLY A 194 -33.44 -6.08 2.97
CA GLY A 194 -33.01 -4.76 3.46
C GLY A 194 -32.44 -4.80 4.87
N TRP A 195 -32.87 -5.76 5.68
CA TRP A 195 -32.30 -6.03 6.99
C TRP A 195 -30.98 -6.80 6.91
N LEU A 196 -30.89 -7.85 6.09
CA LEU A 196 -29.71 -8.74 6.02
C LEU A 196 -28.55 -8.18 5.19
N PHE A 197 -28.86 -7.40 4.14
CA PHE A 197 -27.89 -6.96 3.15
C PHE A 197 -27.92 -5.45 2.98
N SER A 198 -26.86 -4.79 3.45
CA SER A 198 -26.68 -3.36 3.25
C SER A 198 -26.47 -3.00 1.78
N ALA A 199 -27.11 -1.91 1.35
CA ALA A 199 -26.89 -1.36 0.02
C ALA A 199 -25.44 -0.83 -0.09
N PRO A 200 -24.72 -1.12 -1.18
CA PRO A 200 -23.30 -0.76 -1.31
C PRO A 200 -23.07 0.75 -1.17
N LEU A 201 -21.97 1.11 -0.50
CA LEU A 201 -21.45 2.47 -0.43
C LEU A 201 -19.92 2.37 -0.44
N HIS A 202 -19.28 2.98 -1.43
CA HIS A 202 -17.84 2.94 -1.53
C HIS A 202 -17.22 3.79 -0.41
N ASP A 203 -16.06 3.37 0.11
CA ASP A 203 -15.38 4.04 1.22
C ASP A 203 -14.45 5.20 0.80
N ASN A 204 -14.44 5.55 -0.49
CA ASN A 204 -13.51 6.48 -1.14
C ASN A 204 -12.00 6.26 -0.90
N LEU A 205 -11.59 5.09 -0.41
CA LEU A 205 -10.17 4.76 -0.19
C LEU A 205 -9.71 3.57 -1.03
N ASN A 206 -10.58 2.58 -1.25
CA ASN A 206 -10.26 1.48 -2.13
C ASN A 206 -10.03 2.01 -3.56
N PRO A 207 -8.95 1.62 -4.26
CA PRO A 207 -8.69 2.08 -5.63
C PRO A 207 -9.61 1.40 -6.67
N THR A 208 -10.32 0.33 -6.29
CA THR A 208 -11.21 -0.42 -7.19
C THR A 208 -12.56 0.25 -7.28
N VAL A 209 -12.85 0.82 -8.44
CA VAL A 209 -14.11 1.51 -8.72
C VAL A 209 -14.91 0.73 -9.76
N LYS A 210 -16.18 0.46 -9.49
CA LYS A 210 -17.08 -0.30 -10.40
C LYS A 210 -18.42 0.41 -10.55
N GLY A 211 -18.94 0.43 -11.78
CA GLY A 211 -20.33 0.80 -12.03
C GLY A 211 -21.33 -0.14 -11.34
N PRO A 212 -22.63 0.19 -11.35
CA PRO A 212 -23.65 -0.73 -10.87
C PRO A 212 -23.68 -1.99 -11.74
N TRP A 213 -24.10 -3.13 -11.19
CA TRP A 213 -23.98 -4.44 -11.85
C TRP A 213 -24.57 -4.46 -13.27
N TYR A 214 -25.67 -3.73 -13.50
CA TYR A 214 -26.31 -3.64 -14.81
C TYR A 214 -25.56 -2.77 -15.84
N PHE A 215 -24.50 -2.06 -15.45
CA PHE A 215 -23.58 -1.32 -16.34
C PHE A 215 -22.14 -1.84 -16.32
N VAL A 216 -21.79 -2.81 -15.48
CA VAL A 216 -20.42 -3.36 -15.44
C VAL A 216 -20.05 -4.08 -16.74
N GLY A 217 -20.99 -4.78 -17.38
CA GLY A 217 -20.76 -5.34 -18.72
C GLY A 217 -20.46 -4.26 -19.76
N PHE A 218 -21.13 -3.11 -19.67
CA PHE A 218 -20.85 -1.95 -20.53
C PHE A 218 -19.47 -1.36 -20.24
N GLN A 219 -19.08 -1.26 -18.97
CA GLN A 219 -17.74 -0.83 -18.57
C GLN A 219 -16.64 -1.76 -19.13
N GLU A 220 -16.87 -3.08 -19.16
CA GLU A 220 -15.98 -4.05 -19.79
C GLU A 220 -15.87 -3.83 -21.31
N MET A 221 -16.98 -3.54 -21.99
CA MET A 221 -16.96 -3.21 -23.43
C MET A 221 -16.16 -1.94 -23.71
N LEU A 222 -16.34 -0.89 -22.90
CA LEU A 222 -15.62 0.38 -23.07
C LEU A 222 -14.11 0.22 -22.95
N HIS A 223 -13.64 -0.72 -22.13
CA HIS A 223 -12.22 -1.02 -21.98
C HIS A 223 -11.57 -1.54 -23.28
N TRP A 224 -12.35 -2.12 -24.20
CA TRP A 224 -11.85 -2.66 -25.47
C TRP A 224 -12.00 -1.69 -26.65
N LEU A 225 -12.69 -0.55 -26.46
CA LEU A 225 -12.98 0.39 -27.53
C LEU A 225 -11.97 1.54 -27.56
N SER A 226 -11.31 1.71 -28.70
CA SER A 226 -10.48 2.91 -28.97
C SER A 226 -11.33 4.19 -29.08
N HIS A 227 -12.59 4.06 -29.54
CA HIS A 227 -13.56 5.15 -29.65
C HIS A 227 -14.83 4.86 -28.82
N PRO A 228 -14.82 5.23 -27.51
CA PRO A 228 -15.93 4.99 -26.60
C PRO A 228 -17.31 5.49 -27.07
N ALA A 229 -17.38 6.53 -27.91
CA ALA A 229 -18.65 7.10 -28.39
C ALA A 229 -19.48 6.10 -29.23
N TRP A 230 -18.84 5.14 -29.89
CA TRP A 230 -19.55 4.09 -30.63
C TRP A 230 -20.39 3.19 -29.73
N ALA A 231 -20.10 3.16 -28.42
CA ALA A 231 -20.91 2.49 -27.42
C ALA A 231 -22.39 2.95 -27.43
N LEU A 232 -22.66 4.21 -27.82
CA LEU A 232 -24.01 4.77 -27.93
C LEU A 232 -24.83 4.15 -29.08
N LEU A 233 -24.17 3.71 -30.15
CA LEU A 233 -24.85 3.01 -31.25
C LEU A 233 -25.40 1.65 -30.80
N TRP A 234 -24.72 0.99 -29.87
CA TRP A 234 -25.20 -0.27 -29.28
C TRP A 234 -26.44 -0.04 -28.41
N VAL A 235 -26.49 1.07 -27.65
CA VAL A 235 -27.69 1.47 -26.90
C VAL A 235 -28.85 1.73 -27.86
N LEU A 236 -28.61 2.47 -28.95
CA LEU A 236 -29.63 2.72 -29.97
C LEU A 236 -30.11 1.42 -30.62
N LEU A 237 -29.19 0.52 -30.99
CA LEU A 237 -29.51 -0.79 -31.55
C LEU A 237 -30.39 -1.61 -30.60
N LEU A 238 -30.06 -1.64 -29.30
CA LEU A 238 -30.88 -2.33 -28.30
C LEU A 238 -32.31 -1.77 -28.23
N LEU A 239 -32.47 -0.45 -28.26
CA LEU A 239 -33.81 0.17 -28.26
C LEU A 239 -34.61 -0.14 -29.52
N VAL A 240 -33.96 -0.11 -30.69
CA VAL A 240 -34.59 -0.49 -31.97
C VAL A 240 -35.02 -1.95 -31.95
N LEU A 241 -34.16 -2.85 -31.46
CA LEU A 241 -34.51 -4.26 -31.34
C LEU A 241 -35.68 -4.47 -30.37
N ILE A 242 -35.70 -3.81 -29.21
CA ILE A 242 -36.83 -3.88 -28.26
C ILE A 242 -38.12 -3.38 -28.92
N TYR A 243 -38.07 -2.29 -29.68
CA TYR A 243 -39.22 -1.79 -30.43
C TYR A 243 -39.73 -2.79 -31.46
N LEU A 244 -38.84 -3.33 -32.30
CA LEU A 244 -39.18 -4.32 -33.31
C LEU A 244 -39.72 -5.62 -32.71
N ALA A 245 -39.20 -6.05 -31.55
CA ALA A 245 -39.68 -7.23 -30.85
C ALA A 245 -41.13 -7.07 -30.34
N ASN A 246 -41.56 -5.83 -30.09
CA ASN A 246 -42.88 -5.51 -29.54
C ASN A 246 -43.92 -5.09 -30.59
N SER A 247 -43.50 -4.51 -31.72
CA SER A 247 -44.41 -3.88 -32.68
C SER A 247 -44.28 -4.35 -34.13
N ALA A 248 -43.26 -5.15 -34.48
CA ALA A 248 -43.08 -5.62 -35.86
C ALA A 248 -43.83 -6.93 -36.15
N LYS A 249 -44.00 -7.23 -37.46
CA LYS A 249 -44.59 -8.48 -37.95
C LYS A 249 -43.79 -9.71 -37.53
N ALA A 250 -44.45 -10.87 -37.46
CA ALA A 250 -43.90 -12.14 -36.94
C ALA A 250 -42.43 -12.45 -37.29
N LYS A 251 -42.01 -12.31 -38.56
CA LYS A 251 -40.62 -12.61 -38.99
C LYS A 251 -39.58 -11.65 -38.38
N SER A 252 -39.86 -10.35 -38.40
CA SER A 252 -38.96 -9.33 -37.82
C SER A 252 -38.96 -9.39 -36.29
N ALA A 253 -40.12 -9.64 -35.68
CA ALA A 253 -40.22 -9.81 -34.24
C ALA A 253 -39.43 -11.05 -33.78
N PHE A 254 -39.49 -12.16 -34.52
CA PHE A 254 -38.72 -13.37 -34.23
C PHE A 254 -37.20 -13.12 -34.26
N PHE A 255 -36.70 -12.51 -35.34
CA PHE A 255 -35.27 -12.19 -35.47
C PHE A 255 -34.80 -11.24 -34.36
N SER A 256 -35.60 -10.22 -34.05
CA SER A 256 -35.29 -9.29 -32.97
C SER A 256 -35.24 -9.97 -31.61
N LYS A 257 -36.25 -10.79 -31.27
CA LYS A 257 -36.28 -11.58 -30.01
C LYS A 257 -35.05 -12.48 -29.87
N ARG A 258 -34.66 -13.18 -30.95
CA ARG A 258 -33.46 -14.06 -30.97
C ARG A 258 -32.18 -13.26 -30.77
N SER A 259 -32.05 -12.12 -31.45
CA SER A 259 -30.89 -11.23 -31.34
C SER A 259 -30.77 -10.64 -29.94
N LEU A 260 -31.87 -10.17 -29.35
CA LEU A 260 -31.92 -9.67 -27.98
C LEU A 260 -31.50 -10.74 -26.97
N LEU A 261 -31.92 -11.99 -27.14
CA LEU A 261 -31.52 -13.09 -26.27
C LEU A 261 -30.00 -13.32 -26.31
N VAL A 262 -29.42 -13.38 -27.51
CA VAL A 262 -27.97 -13.57 -27.70
C VAL A 262 -27.19 -12.39 -27.10
N LEU A 263 -27.60 -11.16 -27.41
CA LEU A 263 -26.97 -9.95 -26.86
C LEU A 263 -27.06 -9.89 -25.33
N THR A 264 -28.20 -10.27 -24.76
CA THR A 264 -28.39 -10.32 -23.30
C THR A 264 -27.49 -11.39 -22.67
N ALA A 265 -27.40 -12.58 -23.25
CA ALA A 265 -26.52 -13.64 -22.75
C ALA A 265 -25.03 -13.22 -22.80
N PHE A 266 -24.61 -12.60 -23.91
CA PHE A 266 -23.26 -12.06 -24.05
C PHE A 266 -22.99 -10.93 -23.04
N TYR A 267 -23.93 -10.00 -22.86
CA TYR A 267 -23.80 -8.91 -21.89
C TYR A 267 -23.74 -9.41 -20.44
N LEU A 268 -24.51 -10.45 -20.10
CA LEU A 268 -24.44 -11.10 -18.79
C LEU A 268 -23.07 -11.75 -18.57
N LEU A 269 -22.50 -12.41 -19.58
CA LEU A 269 -21.15 -12.95 -19.49
C LEU A 269 -20.10 -11.85 -19.22
N LEU A 270 -20.15 -10.74 -19.96
CA LEU A 270 -19.27 -9.59 -19.73
C LEU A 270 -19.46 -8.98 -18.34
N THR A 271 -20.72 -8.90 -17.88
CA THR A 271 -21.05 -8.43 -16.53
C THR A 271 -20.43 -9.33 -15.46
N LEU A 272 -20.52 -10.66 -15.63
CA LEU A 272 -19.89 -11.62 -14.70
C LEU A 272 -18.35 -11.48 -14.71
N ILE A 273 -17.75 -11.30 -15.89
CA ILE A 273 -16.31 -11.05 -16.03
C ILE A 273 -15.91 -9.76 -15.29
N GLY A 274 -16.59 -8.64 -15.54
CA GLY A 274 -16.29 -7.38 -14.87
C GLY A 274 -16.54 -7.42 -13.36
N MET A 275 -17.57 -8.13 -12.91
CA MET A 275 -17.90 -8.23 -11.48
C MET A 275 -16.90 -9.09 -10.71
N PHE A 276 -16.51 -10.25 -11.24
CA PHE A 276 -15.77 -11.26 -10.49
C PHE A 276 -14.34 -11.49 -10.97
N PHE A 277 -13.89 -10.87 -12.06
CA PHE A 277 -12.53 -11.06 -12.57
C PHE A 277 -11.79 -9.76 -12.86
N ARG A 278 -12.41 -8.58 -12.68
CA ARG A 278 -11.75 -7.28 -12.79
C ARG A 278 -11.57 -6.62 -11.42
N GLY A 279 -10.36 -6.16 -11.15
CA GLY A 279 -10.01 -5.43 -9.92
C GLY A 279 -9.47 -4.02 -10.20
N GLN A 280 -8.54 -3.56 -9.36
CA GLN A 280 -7.86 -2.27 -9.52
C GLN A 280 -7.29 -2.07 -10.94
N ASP A 281 -7.39 -0.84 -11.46
CA ASP A 281 -6.99 -0.46 -12.83
C ASP A 281 -7.59 -1.35 -13.93
N TRP A 282 -8.75 -1.95 -13.65
CA TRP A 282 -9.39 -2.92 -14.53
C TRP A 282 -8.52 -4.14 -14.88
N ARG A 283 -7.53 -4.47 -14.04
CA ARG A 283 -6.66 -5.64 -14.21
C ARG A 283 -7.40 -6.92 -13.83
N ARG A 284 -6.92 -8.05 -14.37
CA ARG A 284 -7.50 -9.37 -14.06
C ARG A 284 -7.16 -9.78 -12.63
N GLY A 285 -8.17 -10.15 -11.85
CA GLY A 285 -8.05 -10.72 -10.52
C GLY A 285 -8.72 -12.08 -10.47
N PHE A 286 -8.14 -13.01 -9.71
CA PHE A 286 -8.64 -14.39 -9.62
C PHE A 286 -8.94 -14.81 -8.18
N PRO A 287 -9.95 -15.67 -7.94
CA PRO A 287 -10.37 -16.04 -6.59
C PRO A 287 -9.30 -16.63 -5.67
N TRP A 288 -8.26 -17.25 -6.24
CA TRP A 288 -7.15 -17.85 -5.49
C TRP A 288 -6.05 -16.85 -5.08
N GLN A 289 -6.14 -15.59 -5.52
CA GLN A 289 -5.20 -14.54 -5.10
C GLN A 289 -5.56 -14.04 -3.70
N LYS A 290 -4.55 -13.84 -2.85
CA LYS A 290 -4.75 -13.46 -1.43
C LYS A 290 -5.49 -12.13 -1.26
N ASP A 291 -5.33 -11.22 -2.20
CA ASP A 291 -5.92 -9.87 -2.22
C ASP A 291 -7.26 -9.79 -2.97
N TYR A 292 -7.73 -10.87 -3.58
CA TYR A 292 -8.96 -10.91 -4.39
C TYR A 292 -10.19 -10.32 -3.68
N ARG A 293 -10.35 -10.59 -2.38
CA ARG A 293 -11.48 -10.05 -1.61
C ARG A 293 -11.45 -8.52 -1.52
N TYR A 294 -10.26 -7.94 -1.49
CA TYR A 294 -10.04 -6.49 -1.43
C TYR A 294 -10.04 -5.84 -2.81
N THR A 295 -9.46 -6.49 -3.83
CA THR A 295 -9.32 -5.92 -5.17
C THR A 295 -10.53 -6.17 -6.07
N VAL A 296 -11.32 -7.22 -5.84
CA VAL A 296 -12.45 -7.58 -6.70
C VAL A 296 -13.77 -7.51 -5.95
N LEU A 297 -13.83 -8.08 -4.74
CA LEU A 297 -15.08 -8.23 -3.97
C LEU A 297 -15.38 -7.11 -2.97
N HIS A 298 -14.61 -6.02 -2.96
CA HIS A 298 -14.74 -4.98 -1.94
C HIS A 298 -16.15 -4.38 -1.82
N ASN A 299 -16.84 -4.23 -2.96
CA ASN A 299 -18.17 -3.63 -3.01
C ASN A 299 -19.30 -4.59 -2.53
N PHE A 300 -18.99 -5.86 -2.25
CA PHE A 300 -19.96 -6.86 -1.77
C PHE A 300 -19.95 -6.98 -0.23
N LYS A 301 -20.17 -5.86 0.48
CA LYS A 301 -20.31 -5.85 1.94
C LYS A 301 -21.75 -6.23 2.33
N THR A 302 -21.94 -7.44 2.82
CA THR A 302 -23.25 -8.00 3.22
C THR A 302 -23.46 -7.89 4.72
N GLU A 303 -23.53 -6.67 5.23
CA GLU A 303 -23.74 -6.44 6.66
C GLU A 303 -25.20 -6.13 6.96
N ARG A 304 -25.68 -6.65 8.08
CA ARG A 304 -27.07 -6.49 8.51
C ARG A 304 -27.25 -5.16 9.24
N VAL A 305 -28.45 -4.59 9.14
CA VAL A 305 -28.82 -3.41 9.92
C VAL A 305 -28.95 -3.79 11.40
N VAL A 306 -28.34 -2.98 12.27
CA VAL A 306 -28.42 -3.12 13.73
C VAL A 306 -29.33 -2.04 14.29
N PHE A 307 -30.53 -2.46 14.71
CA PHE A 307 -31.53 -1.55 15.30
C PHE A 307 -31.19 -1.14 16.74
N SER A 308 -30.27 -1.84 17.40
CA SER A 308 -29.74 -1.52 18.73
C SER A 308 -28.26 -1.16 18.64
N PRO A 309 -27.90 0.04 18.15
CA PRO A 309 -26.51 0.45 17.95
C PRO A 309 -25.73 0.48 19.27
N GLY A 310 -24.41 0.33 19.21
CA GLY A 310 -23.51 0.36 20.36
C GLY A 310 -23.29 1.75 20.96
N PHE A 311 -23.97 2.78 20.44
CA PHE A 311 -23.92 4.16 20.90
C PHE A 311 -25.27 4.85 20.66
N THR A 312 -25.56 5.90 21.42
CA THR A 312 -26.83 6.63 21.34
C THR A 312 -26.91 7.50 20.08
N PRO A 313 -28.12 7.89 19.61
CA PRO A 313 -28.27 8.82 18.48
C PRO A 313 -27.52 10.15 18.69
N GLN A 314 -27.48 10.67 19.92
CA GLN A 314 -26.76 11.89 20.25
C GLN A 314 -25.23 11.70 20.13
N GLN A 315 -24.71 10.53 20.48
CA GLN A 315 -23.31 10.18 20.28
C GLN A 315 -22.99 10.00 18.79
N ALA A 316 -23.88 9.35 18.04
CA ALA A 316 -23.74 9.17 16.59
C ALA A 316 -23.71 10.51 15.84
N ALA A 317 -24.54 11.48 16.25
CA ALA A 317 -24.57 12.82 15.66
C ALA A 317 -23.22 13.54 15.77
N ARG A 318 -22.48 13.30 16.86
CA ARG A 318 -21.14 13.87 17.12
C ARG A 318 -20.03 13.24 16.28
N ALA A 319 -20.28 12.15 15.56
CA ALA A 319 -19.28 11.57 14.66
C ALA A 319 -18.81 12.63 13.64
N PRO A 320 -17.50 12.90 13.51
CA PRO A 320 -17.01 13.89 12.57
C PRO A 320 -17.19 13.42 11.13
N VAL A 321 -17.26 14.38 10.20
CA VAL A 321 -17.20 14.10 8.76
C VAL A 321 -15.76 14.27 8.30
N ILE A 322 -15.14 13.17 7.90
CA ILE A 322 -13.74 13.08 7.52
C ILE A 322 -13.68 12.55 6.09
N MET A 323 -12.92 13.21 5.22
CA MET A 323 -12.84 12.88 3.79
C MET A 323 -14.22 12.72 3.11
N GLY A 324 -15.19 13.54 3.53
CA GLY A 324 -16.54 13.55 2.98
C GLY A 324 -17.52 12.50 3.54
N ARG A 325 -17.11 11.65 4.48
CA ARG A 325 -17.96 10.64 5.15
C ARG A 325 -17.97 10.76 6.67
N LYS A 326 -19.02 10.27 7.33
CA LYS A 326 -19.01 10.06 8.78
C LYS A 326 -17.99 8.97 9.16
N GLU A 327 -17.23 9.22 10.22
CA GLU A 327 -16.27 8.27 10.81
C GLU A 327 -16.84 7.70 12.13
N SER A 328 -17.52 6.55 12.07
CA SER A 328 -18.17 5.97 13.26
C SER A 328 -17.18 5.45 14.30
N CYS A 329 -15.94 5.14 13.91
CA CYS A 329 -14.91 4.70 14.84
C CYS A 329 -14.65 5.76 15.93
N LEU A 330 -14.69 7.04 15.56
CA LEU A 330 -14.51 8.16 16.47
C LEU A 330 -15.72 8.44 17.35
N VAL A 331 -16.80 7.64 17.29
CA VAL A 331 -17.86 7.70 18.32
C VAL A 331 -17.39 7.01 19.59
N CYS A 332 -16.78 5.83 19.47
CA CYS A 332 -16.27 5.06 20.61
C CYS A 332 -14.81 5.44 20.97
N HIS A 333 -13.99 5.82 19.98
CA HIS A 333 -12.55 6.09 20.14
C HIS A 333 -12.21 7.59 20.23
N GLN A 334 -13.01 8.38 20.93
CA GLN A 334 -12.79 9.84 21.06
C GLN A 334 -11.56 10.24 21.87
N LYS A 335 -11.14 9.37 22.81
CA LYS A 335 -10.07 9.64 23.79
C LYS A 335 -8.77 8.90 23.46
N VAL A 336 -8.54 8.64 22.18
CA VAL A 336 -7.27 8.07 21.71
C VAL A 336 -6.32 9.22 21.41
N HIS A 337 -5.10 9.14 21.95
CA HIS A 337 -4.08 10.18 21.83
C HIS A 337 -2.76 9.56 21.32
N GLY A 338 -1.77 10.42 21.04
CA GLY A 338 -0.43 10.00 20.60
C GLY A 338 -0.20 10.04 19.09
N PHE A 339 -1.07 10.71 18.34
CA PHE A 339 -0.92 10.87 16.88
C PHE A 339 -0.04 12.06 16.53
N SER A 340 0.65 11.96 15.38
CA SER A 340 1.27 13.13 14.75
C SER A 340 0.22 13.97 14.01
N ALA A 341 0.54 15.23 13.69
CA ALA A 341 -0.38 16.12 12.99
C ALA A 341 -0.85 15.54 11.64
N SER A 342 0.08 15.00 10.85
CA SER A 342 -0.22 14.43 9.52
C SER A 342 -1.01 13.11 9.56
N HIS A 343 -0.96 12.38 10.68
CA HIS A 343 -1.67 11.10 10.85
C HIS A 343 -2.72 11.18 11.97
N ASN A 344 -3.30 12.37 12.20
CA ASN A 344 -4.33 12.55 13.20
C ASN A 344 -5.67 11.97 12.69
N PRO A 345 -6.34 11.07 13.45
CA PRO A 345 -7.64 10.54 13.08
C PRO A 345 -8.72 11.60 12.90
N GLN A 346 -8.60 12.80 13.49
CA GLN A 346 -9.52 13.91 13.24
C GLN A 346 -9.40 14.48 11.82
N THR A 347 -8.27 14.23 11.15
CA THR A 347 -7.99 14.70 9.78
C THR A 347 -8.17 13.61 8.75
N ILE A 348 -7.70 12.39 9.03
CA ILE A 348 -7.69 11.29 8.07
C ILE A 348 -8.58 10.10 8.45
N GLY A 349 -9.11 10.05 9.69
CA GLY A 349 -9.95 8.96 10.17
C GLY A 349 -9.16 7.73 10.58
N CYS A 350 -9.71 6.92 11.49
CA CYS A 350 -9.10 5.65 11.90
C CYS A 350 -9.18 4.60 10.77
N PHE A 351 -10.29 4.63 10.01
CA PHE A 351 -10.55 3.70 8.94
C PHE A 351 -9.49 3.77 7.83
N SER A 352 -8.90 4.94 7.58
CA SER A 352 -7.94 5.10 6.49
C SER A 352 -6.64 4.33 6.67
N CYS A 353 -6.27 4.07 7.92
CA CYS A 353 -5.12 3.23 8.24
C CYS A 353 -5.55 1.79 8.48
N HIS A 354 -6.56 1.59 9.33
CA HIS A 354 -6.89 0.28 9.86
C HIS A 354 -7.96 -0.47 9.06
N GLY A 355 -8.68 0.17 8.14
CA GLY A 355 -9.82 -0.45 7.46
C GLY A 355 -10.97 -0.76 8.43
N GLY A 356 -11.71 -1.85 8.16
CA GLY A 356 -12.92 -2.23 8.91
C GLY A 356 -14.22 -1.82 8.20
N ASN A 357 -15.20 -1.34 8.95
CA ASN A 357 -16.39 -0.66 8.40
C ASN A 357 -16.62 0.69 9.11
N PRO A 358 -16.44 1.83 8.42
CA PRO A 358 -16.58 3.16 9.02
C PRO A 358 -18.05 3.59 9.19
N PHE A 359 -18.99 2.80 8.67
CA PHE A 359 -20.43 3.04 8.73
C PHE A 359 -21.14 2.11 9.71
N ALA A 360 -20.42 1.15 10.30
CA ALA A 360 -21.00 0.23 11.27
C ALA A 360 -21.31 0.93 12.59
N THR A 361 -22.39 0.52 13.23
CA THR A 361 -22.87 1.07 14.51
C THR A 361 -22.61 0.14 15.69
N ASP A 362 -22.00 -1.02 15.46
CA ASP A 362 -21.63 -1.98 16.51
C ASP A 362 -20.16 -2.41 16.39
N LYS A 363 -19.59 -2.84 17.53
CA LYS A 363 -18.19 -3.23 17.65
C LYS A 363 -17.80 -4.36 16.68
N LYS A 364 -18.66 -5.37 16.50
CA LYS A 364 -18.33 -6.58 15.72
C LYS A 364 -18.26 -6.26 14.24
N GLN A 365 -19.20 -5.45 13.73
CA GLN A 365 -19.19 -5.01 12.33
C GLN A 365 -18.06 -4.01 12.06
N ALA A 366 -17.86 -3.03 12.94
CA ALA A 366 -16.83 -1.99 12.74
C ALA A 366 -15.40 -2.57 12.64
N HIS A 367 -15.06 -3.55 13.48
CA HIS A 367 -13.73 -4.15 13.53
C HIS A 367 -13.53 -5.32 12.56
N LYS A 368 -14.56 -5.71 11.78
CA LYS A 368 -14.47 -6.86 10.88
C LYS A 368 -13.44 -6.58 9.77
N ASN A 369 -12.45 -7.47 9.63
CA ASN A 369 -11.34 -7.36 8.66
C ASN A 369 -10.44 -6.12 8.84
N MET A 370 -10.36 -5.58 10.07
CA MET A 370 -9.45 -4.49 10.40
C MET A 370 -7.99 -4.96 10.37
N LEU A 371 -7.11 -4.12 9.85
CA LEU A 371 -5.65 -4.28 9.83
C LEU A 371 -5.09 -3.79 11.17
N LEU A 372 -4.49 -4.68 11.94
CA LEU A 372 -3.88 -4.31 13.23
C LEU A 372 -2.57 -3.54 13.03
N ILE A 373 -1.78 -3.92 12.03
CA ILE A 373 -0.44 -3.38 11.74
C ILE A 373 -0.43 -2.91 10.27
N PRO A 374 -0.98 -1.73 9.98
CA PRO A 374 -1.30 -1.35 8.61
C PRO A 374 -0.10 -1.00 7.73
N GLY A 375 1.08 -0.71 8.30
CA GLY A 375 2.26 -0.33 7.53
C GLY A 375 3.14 -1.51 7.08
N ASN A 376 2.79 -2.76 7.42
CA ASN A 376 3.40 -3.95 6.82
C ASN A 376 3.36 -3.84 5.29
N LEU A 377 4.44 -4.16 4.56
CA LEU A 377 4.46 -3.93 3.10
C LEU A 377 3.33 -4.61 2.34
N ASN A 378 2.82 -5.75 2.82
CA ASN A 378 1.69 -6.47 2.23
C ASN A 378 0.33 -5.78 2.46
N ASP A 379 0.22 -4.99 3.52
CA ASP A 379 -0.98 -4.23 3.88
C ASP A 379 -0.89 -2.77 3.45
N ALA A 380 0.32 -2.22 3.30
CA ALA A 380 0.59 -0.83 2.97
C ALA A 380 -0.15 -0.33 1.71
N PRO A 381 -0.26 -1.08 0.59
CA PRO A 381 -1.06 -0.65 -0.56
C PRO A 381 -2.54 -0.39 -0.24
N ARG A 382 -3.06 -1.01 0.82
CA ARG A 382 -4.47 -0.92 1.26
C ARG A 382 -4.68 0.14 2.35
N SER A 383 -3.60 0.75 2.85
CA SER A 383 -3.59 1.74 3.92
C SER A 383 -2.76 2.97 3.51
N CYS A 384 -1.44 2.94 3.71
CA CYS A 384 -0.49 3.99 3.40
C CYS A 384 -0.40 4.32 1.90
N GLY A 385 -0.72 3.38 1.02
CA GLY A 385 -0.61 3.47 -0.43
C GLY A 385 -1.93 3.75 -1.15
N THR A 386 -2.98 4.09 -0.42
CA THR A 386 -4.26 4.51 -1.02
C THR A 386 -4.11 5.85 -1.76
N THR A 387 -5.05 6.16 -2.67
CA THR A 387 -4.97 7.33 -3.58
C THR A 387 -4.80 8.67 -2.85
N ALA A 388 -5.29 8.78 -1.62
CA ALA A 388 -5.20 10.01 -0.81
C ALA A 388 -3.92 10.09 0.06
N CYS A 389 -3.04 9.09 -0.03
CA CYS A 389 -1.89 8.92 0.85
C CYS A 389 -0.56 8.89 0.05
N HIS A 390 0.26 7.84 0.19
CA HIS A 390 1.60 7.70 -0.40
C HIS A 390 1.65 6.57 -1.46
N PRO A 391 0.82 6.60 -2.53
CA PRO A 391 0.70 5.49 -3.48
C PRO A 391 2.03 5.15 -4.17
N GLU A 392 2.78 6.16 -4.63
CA GLU A 392 4.04 5.97 -5.34
C GLU A 392 5.14 5.34 -4.48
N ILE A 393 5.23 5.73 -3.20
CA ILE A 393 6.24 5.20 -2.26
C ILE A 393 6.00 3.70 -2.03
N THR A 394 4.74 3.29 -1.83
CA THR A 394 4.42 1.88 -1.60
C THR A 394 4.72 0.97 -2.79
N GLN A 395 4.76 1.53 -4.00
CA GLN A 395 5.15 0.79 -5.20
C GLN A 395 6.67 0.63 -5.29
N ARG A 396 7.43 1.72 -5.11
CA ARG A 396 8.88 1.71 -5.32
C ARG A 396 9.69 1.10 -4.17
N ILE A 397 9.17 1.12 -2.94
CA ILE A 397 9.88 0.53 -1.78
C ILE A 397 10.17 -0.96 -1.94
N ARG A 398 9.34 -1.65 -2.72
CA ARG A 398 9.51 -3.08 -3.01
C ARG A 398 10.69 -3.38 -3.93
N SER A 399 11.25 -2.39 -4.64
CA SER A 399 12.39 -2.60 -5.54
C SER A 399 13.74 -2.44 -4.84
N GLY A 400 13.78 -1.75 -3.70
CA GLY A 400 15.02 -1.47 -2.97
C GLY A 400 15.65 -2.69 -2.31
N LEU A 401 16.96 -2.63 -2.03
CA LEU A 401 17.71 -3.70 -1.39
C LEU A 401 17.22 -4.05 0.01
N MET A 402 16.74 -3.07 0.78
CA MET A 402 16.15 -3.31 2.10
C MET A 402 14.92 -4.22 2.04
N ALA A 403 14.15 -4.18 0.94
CA ALA A 403 12.98 -5.05 0.74
C ALA A 403 13.34 -6.39 0.08
N THR A 404 14.25 -6.38 -0.90
CA THR A 404 14.52 -7.54 -1.76
C THR A 404 15.65 -8.44 -1.25
N LEU A 405 16.60 -7.90 -0.48
CA LEU A 405 17.86 -8.56 -0.10
C LEU A 405 18.70 -9.11 -1.29
N SER A 406 18.51 -8.56 -2.50
CA SER A 406 19.07 -9.16 -3.73
C SER A 406 20.58 -9.45 -3.65
N GLY A 407 21.38 -8.48 -3.20
CA GLY A 407 22.84 -8.63 -3.12
C GLY A 407 23.26 -9.72 -2.13
N MET A 408 22.68 -9.70 -0.93
CA MET A 408 22.95 -10.69 0.11
C MET A 408 22.65 -12.12 -0.37
N ILE A 409 21.48 -12.32 -0.99
CA ILE A 409 21.06 -13.65 -1.48
C ILE A 409 21.99 -14.12 -2.61
N SER A 410 22.31 -13.23 -3.55
CA SER A 410 23.16 -13.58 -4.69
C SER A 410 24.60 -13.89 -4.29
N VAL A 411 25.15 -13.12 -3.34
CA VAL A 411 26.48 -13.37 -2.77
C VAL A 411 26.50 -14.68 -1.99
N ASP A 412 25.50 -14.96 -1.15
CA ASP A 412 25.44 -16.19 -0.37
C ASP A 412 25.39 -17.44 -1.26
N ARG A 413 24.52 -17.47 -2.27
CA ARG A 413 24.48 -18.57 -3.26
C ARG A 413 25.80 -18.74 -4.02
N TYR A 414 26.48 -17.64 -4.34
CA TYR A 414 27.82 -17.69 -4.95
C TYR A 414 28.86 -18.30 -4.00
N VAL A 415 28.84 -17.91 -2.72
CA VAL A 415 29.75 -18.42 -1.69
C VAL A 415 29.59 -19.93 -1.52
N PHE A 416 28.34 -20.42 -1.46
CA PHE A 416 28.00 -21.85 -1.40
C PHE A 416 28.30 -22.64 -2.70
N GLY A 417 28.65 -21.94 -3.78
CA GLY A 417 28.92 -22.55 -5.09
C GLY A 417 27.67 -23.00 -5.85
N GLU A 418 26.48 -22.55 -5.41
CA GLU A 418 25.21 -22.83 -6.08
C GLU A 418 24.96 -21.88 -7.26
N GLN A 419 25.74 -20.80 -7.35
CA GLN A 419 25.70 -19.82 -8.43
C GLN A 419 27.10 -19.42 -8.88
N LYS A 420 27.27 -19.10 -10.17
CA LYS A 420 28.58 -18.77 -10.77
C LYS A 420 29.03 -17.32 -10.59
N SER A 421 28.12 -16.41 -10.30
CA SER A 421 28.39 -14.97 -10.17
C SER A 421 27.64 -14.40 -8.96
N PRO A 422 28.20 -13.41 -8.24
CA PRO A 422 27.50 -12.71 -7.17
C PRO A 422 26.53 -11.61 -7.68
N ASP A 423 26.40 -11.42 -8.99
CA ASP A 423 25.71 -10.26 -9.61
C ASP A 423 24.30 -10.57 -10.14
N VAL A 424 23.67 -11.64 -9.67
CA VAL A 424 22.33 -12.03 -10.12
C VAL A 424 21.27 -11.25 -9.35
N LEU A 425 20.35 -10.61 -10.07
CA LEU A 425 19.18 -9.99 -9.44
C LEU A 425 18.23 -11.07 -8.94
N THR A 426 17.87 -10.99 -7.65
CA THR A 426 17.00 -11.95 -6.97
C THR A 426 16.16 -11.23 -5.92
N ASP A 427 15.28 -11.98 -5.26
CA ASP A 427 14.35 -11.47 -4.26
C ASP A 427 14.19 -12.50 -3.14
N VAL A 428 14.00 -12.03 -1.91
CA VAL A 428 13.71 -12.85 -0.74
C VAL A 428 12.50 -13.77 -0.94
N HIS A 429 11.53 -13.38 -1.77
CA HIS A 429 10.38 -14.20 -2.09
C HIS A 429 10.71 -15.39 -3.03
N HIS A 430 11.93 -15.43 -3.59
CA HIS A 430 12.42 -16.50 -4.48
C HIS A 430 13.38 -17.48 -3.77
N LEU A 431 13.43 -17.48 -2.44
CA LEU A 431 14.22 -18.46 -1.68
C LEU A 431 13.62 -19.86 -1.80
N GLY A 432 14.35 -20.76 -2.45
CA GLY A 432 14.09 -22.19 -2.53
C GLY A 432 14.65 -22.94 -1.31
N ASN A 433 14.93 -24.23 -1.48
CA ASN A 433 15.36 -25.12 -0.38
C ASN A 433 16.81 -25.60 -0.56
N SER A 434 17.67 -24.75 -1.14
CA SER A 434 19.09 -25.08 -1.28
C SER A 434 19.84 -24.84 0.05
N ALA A 435 21.09 -25.26 0.15
CA ALA A 435 21.90 -25.08 1.35
C ALA A 435 22.06 -23.57 1.68
N ALA A 436 22.34 -22.76 0.65
CA ALA A 436 22.43 -21.31 0.75
C ALA A 436 21.09 -20.66 1.15
N ASP A 437 19.99 -21.06 0.50
CA ASP A 437 18.67 -20.49 0.81
C ASP A 437 18.23 -20.84 2.23
N GLU A 438 18.56 -22.03 2.72
CA GLU A 438 18.29 -22.43 4.09
C GLU A 438 19.17 -21.68 5.10
N HIS A 439 20.45 -21.47 4.78
CA HIS A 439 21.37 -20.62 5.55
C HIS A 439 20.80 -19.20 5.73
N LEU A 440 20.32 -18.58 4.65
CA LEU A 440 19.67 -17.28 4.68
C LEU A 440 18.40 -17.26 5.54
N ARG A 441 17.55 -18.29 5.43
CA ARG A 441 16.32 -18.43 6.25
C ARG A 441 16.62 -18.61 7.72
N ASN A 442 17.72 -19.28 8.07
CA ASN A 442 18.13 -19.53 9.44
C ASN A 442 18.73 -18.30 10.12
N LEU A 443 19.51 -17.49 9.40
CA LEU A 443 20.40 -16.50 10.03
C LEU A 443 20.18 -15.05 9.59
N CYS A 444 19.82 -14.80 8.33
CA CYS A 444 20.03 -13.48 7.72
C CYS A 444 18.74 -12.74 7.35
N VAL A 445 17.67 -13.45 6.99
CA VAL A 445 16.50 -12.84 6.33
C VAL A 445 15.58 -12.06 7.29
N ARG A 446 15.76 -12.15 8.61
CA ARG A 446 14.91 -11.43 9.60
C ARG A 446 14.99 -9.91 9.49
N CYS A 447 16.05 -9.37 8.89
CA CYS A 447 16.30 -7.93 8.76
C CYS A 447 15.68 -7.29 7.51
N HIS A 448 15.09 -8.07 6.58
CA HIS A 448 14.43 -7.47 5.42
C HIS A 448 13.22 -6.63 5.84
N LEU A 449 13.08 -5.46 5.21
CA LEU A 449 12.01 -4.51 5.46
C LEU A 449 10.61 -5.10 5.23
N GLY A 450 10.53 -6.09 4.33
CA GLY A 450 9.32 -6.84 4.02
C GLY A 450 8.86 -7.81 5.12
N ASN A 451 9.69 -8.08 6.14
CA ASN A 451 9.32 -8.99 7.21
C ASN A 451 8.08 -8.44 7.94
N PRO A 452 6.94 -9.16 7.96
CA PRO A 452 5.76 -8.65 8.62
C PRO A 452 6.03 -8.52 10.12
N LYS A 453 5.76 -7.35 10.67
CA LYS A 453 5.68 -7.17 12.12
C LYS A 453 4.36 -7.83 12.57
N THR A 454 4.47 -8.80 13.47
CA THR A 454 3.34 -9.60 13.98
C THR A 454 2.98 -9.25 15.42
N VAL A 455 3.89 -8.59 16.13
CA VAL A 455 3.73 -8.20 17.54
C VAL A 455 3.71 -6.68 17.68
N LEU A 456 2.91 -6.18 18.63
CA LEU A 456 2.88 -4.76 18.99
C LEU A 456 4.14 -4.40 19.79
N GLY A 457 4.66 -3.20 19.59
CA GLY A 457 5.81 -2.69 20.32
C GLY A 457 6.74 -1.84 19.47
N PRO A 458 7.68 -1.12 20.12
CA PRO A 458 8.70 -0.32 19.43
C PRO A 458 9.52 -1.17 18.47
N VAL A 459 10.17 -0.52 17.51
CA VAL A 459 11.15 -1.17 16.65
C VAL A 459 12.44 -1.34 17.44
N ASN A 460 12.86 -2.58 17.62
CA ASN A 460 14.10 -2.95 18.29
C ASN A 460 14.59 -4.30 17.75
N GLU A 461 15.64 -4.84 18.34
CA GLU A 461 16.26 -6.10 17.94
C GLU A 461 15.26 -7.27 18.07
N THR A 462 14.39 -7.30 19.07
CA THR A 462 13.41 -8.39 19.17
C THR A 462 12.19 -8.19 18.27
N SER A 463 11.90 -6.94 17.88
CA SER A 463 10.66 -6.50 17.24
C SER A 463 10.94 -5.59 16.03
N ARG A 464 11.53 -6.16 14.98
CA ARG A 464 11.94 -5.46 13.75
C ARG A 464 11.04 -5.76 12.54
N GLY A 465 11.29 -5.07 11.42
CA GLY A 465 10.50 -5.16 10.19
C GLY A 465 9.23 -4.31 10.24
N GLY A 466 8.22 -4.70 9.46
CA GLY A 466 6.93 -4.01 9.43
C GLY A 466 6.80 -2.96 8.33
N GLY A 467 7.60 -3.05 7.27
CA GLY A 467 7.53 -2.13 6.14
C GLY A 467 7.74 -0.68 6.54
N CYS A 468 6.75 0.17 6.26
CA CYS A 468 6.78 1.59 6.63
C CYS A 468 6.98 1.81 8.14
N LEU A 469 6.52 0.88 8.96
CA LEU A 469 6.61 0.97 10.42
C LEU A 469 8.02 0.75 10.95
N ALA A 470 8.90 0.12 10.18
CA ALA A 470 10.29 -0.10 10.61
C ALA A 470 11.01 1.22 10.91
N CYS A 471 10.65 2.29 10.20
CA CYS A 471 11.24 3.62 10.37
C CYS A 471 10.30 4.64 11.00
N HIS A 472 8.99 4.58 10.71
CA HIS A 472 8.07 5.64 11.10
C HIS A 472 7.34 5.42 12.43
N LEU A 473 7.39 4.21 13.00
CA LEU A 473 6.63 3.84 14.20
C LEU A 473 7.33 4.28 15.48
N ASN A 474 6.77 5.30 16.12
CA ASN A 474 7.31 5.92 17.32
C ASN A 474 6.43 5.66 18.54
N TYR A 475 6.92 4.88 19.50
CA TYR A 475 6.27 4.68 20.79
C TYR A 475 6.71 5.77 21.78
N GLY A 476 5.87 6.78 21.98
CA GLY A 476 6.06 7.74 23.08
C GLY A 476 5.94 7.05 24.44
N ALA A 477 6.50 7.68 25.48
CA ALA A 477 6.53 7.10 26.84
C ALA A 477 5.15 6.63 27.36
N PRO A 478 4.03 7.37 27.15
CA PRO A 478 2.70 6.89 27.55
C PRO A 478 2.26 5.61 26.83
N ALA A 479 2.49 5.52 25.51
CA ALA A 479 2.13 4.36 24.70
C ALA A 479 2.98 3.14 25.05
N ALA A 480 4.29 3.31 25.22
CA ALA A 480 5.19 2.24 25.64
C ALA A 480 4.79 1.68 27.02
N LYS A 481 4.58 2.55 28.01
CA LYS A 481 4.17 2.16 29.37
C LYS A 481 2.81 1.47 29.40
N ALA A 482 1.85 1.95 28.61
CA ALA A 482 0.53 1.36 28.51
C ALA A 482 0.57 -0.04 27.87
N LEU A 483 1.37 -0.21 26.82
CA LEU A 483 1.56 -1.52 26.19
C LEU A 483 2.25 -2.50 27.14
N GLN A 484 3.32 -2.08 27.83
CA GLN A 484 4.02 -2.92 28.79
C GLN A 484 3.09 -3.40 29.92
N LYS A 485 2.26 -2.50 30.47
CA LYS A 485 1.24 -2.88 31.47
C LYS A 485 0.26 -3.92 30.95
N HIS A 486 -0.18 -3.78 29.70
CA HIS A 486 -1.08 -4.75 29.07
C HIS A 486 -0.42 -6.12 28.88
N GLN A 487 0.86 -6.14 28.49
CA GLN A 487 1.63 -7.37 28.34
C GLN A 487 1.81 -8.10 29.68
N THR A 488 1.97 -7.37 30.79
CA THR A 488 2.04 -7.98 32.14
C THR A 488 0.67 -8.32 32.73
N ARG A 489 -0.38 -7.58 32.34
CA ARG A 489 -1.75 -7.73 32.84
C ARG A 489 -2.74 -7.58 31.70
N ALA A 490 -3.18 -8.70 31.15
CA ALA A 490 -4.08 -8.73 29.97
C ALA A 490 -5.42 -7.98 30.16
N THR A 491 -5.86 -7.75 31.40
CA THR A 491 -7.07 -6.98 31.72
C THR A 491 -6.89 -5.46 31.63
N ASP A 492 -5.66 -4.96 31.56
CA ASP A 492 -5.38 -3.53 31.41
C ASP A 492 -5.73 -3.06 29.99
N THR A 493 -6.50 -1.97 29.89
CA THR A 493 -7.00 -1.41 28.63
C THR A 493 -6.43 -0.03 28.32
N ALA A 494 -5.45 0.45 29.10
CA ALA A 494 -4.86 1.78 28.91
C ALA A 494 -4.23 1.94 27.53
N TRP A 495 -3.71 0.84 26.96
CA TRP A 495 -3.11 0.83 25.62
C TRP A 495 -4.12 1.21 24.52
N LEU A 496 -5.42 0.96 24.71
CA LEU A 496 -6.46 1.34 23.75
C LEU A 496 -6.62 2.86 23.59
N ARG A 497 -6.13 3.65 24.55
CA ARG A 497 -6.16 5.13 24.53
C ARG A 497 -4.82 5.75 24.15
N ASN A 498 -3.73 4.98 24.18
CA ASN A 498 -2.38 5.48 23.94
C ASN A 498 -1.82 4.86 22.66
N HIS A 499 -2.03 5.53 21.54
CA HIS A 499 -1.60 5.07 20.22
C HIS A 499 -0.15 5.49 19.94
N PRO A 500 0.69 4.64 19.32
CA PRO A 500 2.02 5.05 18.86
C PRO A 500 1.92 6.02 17.68
N SER A 501 2.83 6.98 17.56
CA SER A 501 2.77 7.96 16.46
C SER A 501 3.44 7.42 15.19
N LEU A 502 2.91 7.80 14.02
CA LEU A 502 3.61 7.67 12.74
C LEU A 502 4.15 9.03 12.33
N SER A 503 5.46 9.18 12.28
CA SER A 503 6.08 10.50 12.08
C SER A 503 7.38 10.45 11.28
N LEU A 504 7.87 11.63 10.91
CA LEU A 504 9.19 11.82 10.31
C LEU A 504 10.31 11.87 11.37
N HIS A 505 10.00 11.75 12.66
CA HIS A 505 11.02 11.62 13.70
C HIS A 505 11.55 10.18 13.69
N VAL A 506 12.58 9.95 12.87
CA VAL A 506 13.25 8.65 12.73
C VAL A 506 14.63 8.81 13.35
N THR A 507 14.91 8.00 14.36
CA THR A 507 16.18 8.01 15.11
C THR A 507 17.03 6.79 14.82
N ASP A 508 18.30 6.81 15.22
CA ASP A 508 19.24 5.68 15.04
C ASP A 508 18.73 4.37 15.65
N HIS A 509 17.91 4.42 16.70
CA HIS A 509 17.27 3.23 17.27
C HIS A 509 16.44 2.42 16.26
N HIS A 510 15.81 3.09 15.29
CA HIS A 510 15.03 2.40 14.24
C HIS A 510 15.95 1.59 13.32
N CYS A 511 17.12 2.16 12.98
CA CYS A 511 18.14 1.49 12.18
C CYS A 511 18.82 0.38 12.99
N PHE A 512 19.12 0.62 14.26
CA PHE A 512 19.78 -0.30 15.19
C PHE A 512 19.04 -1.65 15.29
N GLY A 513 17.71 -1.63 15.27
CA GLY A 513 16.90 -2.85 15.29
C GLY A 513 17.24 -3.83 14.16
N CYS A 514 17.69 -3.37 13.00
CA CYS A 514 18.09 -4.23 11.87
C CYS A 514 19.62 -4.28 11.65
N HIS A 515 20.33 -3.17 11.91
CA HIS A 515 21.74 -2.98 11.57
C HIS A 515 22.72 -3.21 12.74
N SER A 516 22.26 -3.84 13.82
CA SER A 516 23.09 -4.25 14.99
C SER A 516 23.69 -5.66 14.90
N ARG A 517 23.45 -6.38 13.79
CA ARG A 517 23.98 -7.74 13.58
C ARG A 517 24.78 -7.85 12.29
N SER A 518 24.12 -8.04 11.15
CA SER A 518 24.80 -8.17 9.86
C SER A 518 25.42 -6.83 9.45
N GLY A 519 26.68 -6.83 9.02
CA GLY A 519 27.46 -5.63 8.70
C GLY A 519 27.86 -4.74 9.88
N ARG A 520 27.23 -4.90 11.06
CA ARG A 520 27.52 -4.14 12.31
C ARG A 520 27.52 -2.63 12.08
N ILE A 521 26.65 -2.14 11.19
CA ILE A 521 26.66 -0.74 10.73
C ILE A 521 26.32 0.21 11.88
N SER A 522 25.18 0.01 12.55
CA SER A 522 24.76 0.89 13.65
C SER A 522 25.71 0.80 14.83
N THR A 523 26.21 -0.40 15.15
CA THR A 523 27.17 -0.55 16.25
C THR A 523 28.49 0.13 15.91
N SER A 524 28.99 0.03 14.68
CA SER A 524 30.23 0.70 14.28
C SER A 524 30.09 2.23 14.29
N TYR A 525 28.95 2.75 13.80
CA TYR A 525 28.63 4.17 13.84
C TYR A 525 28.64 4.74 15.26
N GLU A 526 28.04 4.01 16.21
CA GLU A 526 28.03 4.33 17.64
C GLU A 526 29.34 3.96 18.38
N GLY A 527 30.34 3.39 17.70
CA GLY A 527 31.61 2.99 18.31
C GLY A 527 31.53 1.78 19.23
N TRP A 528 30.76 0.76 18.85
CA TRP A 528 30.63 -0.52 19.56
C TRP A 528 31.10 -1.66 18.65
N HIS A 529 32.10 -2.43 19.11
CA HIS A 529 32.61 -3.60 18.40
C HIS A 529 32.33 -4.88 19.18
N GLU A 530 31.84 -5.90 18.49
CA GLU A 530 31.49 -7.19 19.09
C GLU A 530 32.74 -7.95 19.57
N THR A 531 32.64 -8.68 20.67
CA THR A 531 33.75 -9.46 21.26
C THR A 531 33.39 -10.95 21.27
N PRO A 532 34.38 -11.85 21.39
CA PRO A 532 34.13 -13.28 21.58
C PRO A 532 33.73 -13.65 23.02
N LEU A 533 33.60 -12.66 23.92
CA LEU A 533 33.25 -12.91 25.32
C LEU A 533 31.79 -13.39 25.43
N LEU A 534 31.56 -14.37 26.30
CA LEU A 534 30.22 -14.75 26.71
C LEU A 534 29.63 -13.70 27.65
N ALA A 535 28.31 -13.60 27.71
CA ALA A 535 27.63 -12.62 28.57
C ALA A 535 28.08 -12.68 30.05
N GLY A 536 28.26 -13.87 30.60
CA GLY A 536 28.75 -14.06 31.96
C GLY A 536 30.24 -13.71 32.17
N GLN A 537 30.99 -13.46 31.10
CA GLN A 537 32.39 -13.04 31.11
C GLN A 537 32.55 -11.53 30.85
N MET A 538 31.46 -10.79 30.68
CA MET A 538 31.52 -9.36 30.40
C MET A 538 32.13 -8.61 31.60
N PRO A 539 33.19 -7.81 31.40
CA PRO A 539 33.72 -6.94 32.44
C PRO A 539 32.66 -5.92 32.88
N ASP A 540 32.57 -5.68 34.19
CA ASP A 540 31.71 -4.62 34.74
C ASP A 540 32.38 -3.25 34.56
N SER A 541 32.24 -2.69 33.36
CA SER A 541 32.87 -1.43 32.95
C SER A 541 31.99 -0.72 31.93
N ALA A 542 31.96 0.62 31.98
CA ALA A 542 31.28 1.46 31.01
C ALA A 542 31.80 1.26 29.57
N GLY A 543 32.98 0.66 29.40
CA GLY A 543 33.54 0.30 28.09
C GLY A 543 32.91 -0.95 27.47
N TYR A 544 31.99 -1.63 28.15
CA TYR A 544 31.32 -2.84 27.67
C TYR A 544 29.80 -2.74 27.77
N ARG A 545 29.09 -3.43 26.86
CA ARG A 545 27.63 -3.55 26.92
C ARG A 545 27.16 -4.87 26.31
N LEU A 546 25.97 -5.30 26.73
CA LEU A 546 25.24 -6.39 26.09
C LEU A 546 24.31 -5.85 25.00
N ILE A 547 24.26 -6.58 23.89
CA ILE A 547 23.25 -6.43 22.83
C ILE A 547 22.51 -7.77 22.69
N GLU A 548 21.18 -7.71 22.56
CA GLU A 548 20.29 -8.89 22.52
C GLU A 548 20.41 -9.83 23.74
N GLY A 549 20.91 -9.31 24.86
CA GLY A 549 21.02 -10.03 26.13
C GLY A 549 22.16 -11.07 26.21
N SER A 550 22.88 -11.32 25.11
CA SER A 550 23.91 -12.36 25.06
C SER A 550 25.24 -11.92 24.45
N ARG A 551 25.23 -10.94 23.55
CA ARG A 551 26.41 -10.55 22.76
C ARG A 551 27.15 -9.40 23.44
N VAL A 552 28.42 -9.62 23.80
CA VAL A 552 29.25 -8.64 24.50
C VAL A 552 29.97 -7.74 23.50
N PHE A 553 29.77 -6.43 23.62
CA PHE A 553 30.42 -5.41 22.81
C PHE A 553 31.36 -4.58 23.67
N LYS A 554 32.48 -4.16 23.08
CA LYS A 554 33.42 -3.20 23.67
C LYS A 554 33.37 -1.86 22.94
N LYS A 555 33.65 -0.76 23.64
CA LYS A 555 33.70 0.57 23.08
C LYS A 555 34.96 0.72 22.21
N GLU A 556 34.77 1.31 21.05
CA GLU A 556 35.78 1.74 20.08
C GLU A 556 35.49 3.20 19.70
N PRO A 557 36.40 3.89 18.98
CA PRO A 557 36.11 5.24 18.48
C PRO A 557 34.88 5.24 17.57
N GLU A 558 33.86 6.01 17.95
CA GLU A 558 32.64 6.23 17.15
C GLU A 558 32.88 7.18 15.98
N ASP A 559 31.98 7.17 15.00
CA ASP A 559 32.04 8.04 13.82
C ASP A 559 31.98 9.53 14.24
N VAL A 560 32.79 10.37 13.62
CA VAL A 560 32.82 11.81 13.90
C VAL A 560 31.46 12.49 13.65
N HIS A 561 30.66 12.00 12.71
CA HIS A 561 29.32 12.52 12.46
C HIS A 561 28.36 12.15 13.60
N HIS A 562 28.46 10.92 14.12
CA HIS A 562 27.73 10.50 15.32
C HIS A 562 28.11 11.36 16.53
N GLN A 563 29.41 11.61 16.75
CA GLN A 563 29.89 12.49 17.84
C GLN A 563 29.30 13.91 17.75
N LEU A 564 29.04 14.39 16.53
CA LEU A 564 28.44 15.70 16.29
C LEU A 564 26.91 15.69 16.45
N GLY A 565 26.30 14.51 16.59
CA GLY A 565 24.89 14.26 16.82
C GLY A 565 24.09 13.93 15.56
N LEU A 566 24.74 13.67 14.42
CA LEU A 566 24.05 13.27 13.19
C LEU A 566 23.50 11.85 13.35
N GLU A 567 22.28 11.66 12.89
CA GLU A 567 21.62 10.36 12.83
C GLU A 567 21.72 9.79 11.40
N CYS A 568 21.43 8.50 11.24
CA CYS A 568 21.50 7.77 9.97
C CYS A 568 20.69 8.48 8.87
N ILE A 569 19.53 9.03 9.22
CA ILE A 569 18.68 9.77 8.28
C ILE A 569 19.27 11.10 7.84
N ASP A 570 20.29 11.65 8.49
CA ASP A 570 20.97 12.88 8.06
C ASP A 570 21.83 12.65 6.82
N CYS A 571 22.39 11.44 6.70
CA CYS A 571 23.21 10.99 5.59
C CYS A 571 22.41 10.19 4.55
N HIS A 572 21.28 9.59 4.93
CA HIS A 572 20.43 8.81 4.02
C HIS A 572 19.09 9.47 3.71
N HIS A 573 18.71 9.52 2.43
CA HIS A 573 17.43 10.10 2.01
C HIS A 573 16.37 9.06 1.61
N SER A 574 15.14 9.52 1.35
CA SER A 574 14.00 8.63 1.08
C SER A 574 14.19 7.77 -0.17
N TYR A 575 14.82 8.27 -1.24
CA TYR A 575 15.06 7.45 -2.45
C TYR A 575 16.11 6.33 -2.24
N GLU A 576 16.97 6.41 -1.23
CA GLU A 576 17.86 5.30 -0.85
C GLU A 576 17.11 4.31 0.03
N LEU A 577 16.46 4.79 1.10
CA LEU A 577 15.85 3.93 2.12
C LEU A 577 14.53 3.31 1.65
N MET A 578 13.70 4.11 0.97
CA MET A 578 12.37 3.73 0.47
C MET A 578 12.41 3.35 -1.02
N GLY A 579 13.60 3.24 -1.62
CA GLY A 579 13.80 2.93 -3.03
C GLY A 579 13.44 4.06 -4.00
N ASP A 580 14.01 3.99 -5.20
CA ASP A 580 13.81 4.91 -6.32
C ASP A 580 13.06 4.26 -7.49
N GLY A 581 12.55 3.03 -7.30
CA GLY A 581 11.85 2.24 -8.30
C GLY A 581 12.75 1.35 -9.15
N LYS A 582 14.07 1.45 -9.00
CA LYS A 582 15.03 0.56 -9.64
C LYS A 582 15.38 -0.61 -8.72
N ARG A 583 15.81 -1.71 -9.33
CA ARG A 583 16.37 -2.86 -8.62
C ARG A 583 17.89 -2.78 -8.68
N TYR A 584 18.52 -3.00 -7.54
CA TYR A 584 19.96 -2.96 -7.41
C TYR A 584 20.51 -4.34 -7.06
N ARG A 585 21.73 -4.62 -7.53
CA ARG A 585 22.46 -5.85 -7.19
C ARG A 585 23.21 -5.67 -5.87
N HIS A 586 23.91 -4.55 -5.72
CA HIS A 586 24.73 -4.24 -4.55
C HIS A 586 24.47 -2.84 -4.01
N GLU A 587 24.77 -2.65 -2.73
CA GLU A 587 24.45 -1.43 -1.95
C GLU A 587 25.09 -0.18 -2.54
N GLU A 588 26.34 -0.24 -3.00
CA GLU A 588 27.05 0.89 -3.61
C GLU A 588 26.40 1.39 -4.92
N ASN A 589 25.53 0.58 -5.51
CA ASN A 589 24.77 0.99 -6.69
C ASN A 589 23.52 1.77 -6.30
N GLN A 590 22.91 1.45 -5.15
CA GLN A 590 21.73 2.14 -4.61
C GLN A 590 22.09 3.39 -3.81
N GLU A 591 23.23 3.39 -3.13
CA GLU A 591 23.81 4.54 -2.42
C GLU A 591 23.86 5.76 -3.36
N ASP A 592 23.30 6.87 -2.92
CA ASP A 592 23.25 8.13 -3.67
C ASP A 592 24.11 9.20 -2.98
N VAL A 593 23.99 9.34 -1.66
CA VAL A 593 24.71 10.37 -0.91
C VAL A 593 26.18 9.99 -0.74
N GLN A 594 27.08 10.84 -1.23
CA GLN A 594 28.52 10.64 -1.14
C GLN A 594 29.20 11.72 -0.29
N CYS A 595 30.39 11.40 0.24
CA CYS A 595 31.19 12.37 1.00
C CYS A 595 31.41 13.68 0.21
N GLU A 596 31.61 13.59 -1.11
CA GLU A 596 31.87 14.74 -1.99
C GLU A 596 30.65 15.63 -2.26
N ASP A 597 29.43 15.17 -1.96
CA ASP A 597 28.22 15.99 -2.07
C ASP A 597 28.18 17.04 -0.95
N CYS A 598 28.70 16.70 0.23
CA CYS A 598 28.76 17.58 1.39
C CYS A 598 30.15 18.22 1.60
N HIS A 599 31.22 17.50 1.26
CA HIS A 599 32.61 17.93 1.35
C HIS A 599 33.17 18.19 -0.05
N PHE A 600 32.81 19.34 -0.62
CA PHE A 600 33.22 19.75 -1.97
C PHE A 600 34.22 20.91 -1.96
N GLU A 601 34.93 21.06 -3.09
CA GLU A 601 35.67 22.26 -3.44
C GLU A 601 34.91 23.05 -4.51
N GLY A 602 35.04 24.37 -4.48
CA GLY A 602 34.40 25.25 -5.47
C GLY A 602 32.90 25.46 -5.22
N ARG A 603 32.15 25.72 -6.29
CA ARG A 603 30.73 26.08 -6.20
C ARG A 603 29.87 24.85 -5.86
N PRO A 604 29.00 24.92 -4.84
CA PRO A 604 28.09 23.82 -4.50
C PRO A 604 27.18 23.46 -5.67
N ALA A 605 27.00 22.15 -5.90
CA ALA A 605 25.95 21.64 -6.78
C ALA A 605 24.60 21.84 -6.07
N GLY A 606 23.89 22.90 -6.46
CA GLY A 606 22.65 23.32 -5.82
C GLY A 606 21.41 23.07 -6.68
N ILE A 607 20.28 22.88 -6.02
CA ILE A 607 18.93 22.85 -6.63
C ILE A 607 18.02 23.82 -5.89
N LYS A 608 17.23 24.59 -6.65
CA LYS A 608 16.29 25.56 -6.07
C LYS A 608 15.07 24.85 -5.49
N ALA A 609 14.49 25.38 -4.42
CA ALA A 609 13.24 24.87 -3.84
C ALA A 609 12.11 24.73 -4.86
N SER A 610 12.03 25.64 -5.85
CA SER A 610 11.01 25.63 -6.90
C SER A 610 11.19 24.51 -7.93
N GLN A 611 12.33 23.83 -7.92
CA GLN A 611 12.66 22.72 -8.82
C GLN A 611 12.61 21.36 -8.10
N LEU A 612 12.29 21.35 -6.79
CA LEU A 612 12.16 20.12 -6.04
C LEU A 612 10.97 19.31 -6.55
N GLN A 613 11.16 17.99 -6.60
CA GLN A 613 10.06 17.05 -6.81
C GLN A 613 9.06 17.13 -5.62
N ASN A 614 7.83 16.68 -5.83
CA ASN A 614 6.74 16.78 -4.86
C ASN A 614 7.11 16.22 -3.47
N GLU A 615 7.73 15.04 -3.42
CA GLU A 615 8.09 14.40 -2.15
C GLU A 615 9.16 15.17 -1.36
N PRO A 616 10.37 15.44 -1.88
CA PRO A 616 11.38 16.20 -1.12
C PRO A 616 10.90 17.61 -0.76
N ALA A 617 10.08 18.26 -1.60
CA ALA A 617 9.47 19.54 -1.27
C ALA A 617 8.53 19.42 -0.05
N LEU A 618 7.65 18.43 -0.04
CA LEU A 618 6.72 18.19 1.07
C LEU A 618 7.46 17.83 2.36
N VAL A 619 8.44 16.92 2.30
CA VAL A 619 9.23 16.53 3.48
C VAL A 619 10.03 17.73 4.01
N ALA A 620 10.62 18.54 3.14
CA ALA A 620 11.32 19.75 3.55
C ALA A 620 10.36 20.76 4.20
N ALA A 621 9.16 20.95 3.64
CA ALA A 621 8.16 21.85 4.20
C ALA A 621 7.62 21.38 5.56
N LEU A 622 7.38 20.08 5.72
CA LEU A 622 6.94 19.49 6.99
C LEU A 622 7.99 19.62 8.10
N ARG A 623 9.28 19.55 7.75
CA ARG A 623 10.38 19.67 8.73
C ARG A 623 10.77 21.11 9.03
N TYR A 624 10.82 21.96 8.01
CA TYR A 624 11.47 23.29 8.10
C TYR A 624 10.52 24.46 7.81
N GLY A 625 9.24 24.21 7.52
CA GLY A 625 8.26 25.23 7.23
C GLY A 625 8.40 25.82 5.81
N LYS A 626 8.48 27.15 5.71
CA LYS A 626 8.54 27.83 4.40
C LYS A 626 9.84 27.51 3.67
N ILE A 627 9.74 26.92 2.47
CA ILE A 627 10.89 26.55 1.64
C ILE A 627 11.14 27.50 0.46
N SER A 628 10.24 28.44 0.17
CA SER A 628 10.35 29.33 -0.99
C SER A 628 11.62 30.18 -0.94
N GLY A 629 12.36 30.21 -2.05
CA GLY A 629 13.61 30.99 -2.18
C GLY A 629 14.84 30.34 -1.54
N LEU A 630 14.74 29.09 -1.09
CA LEU A 630 15.86 28.33 -0.54
C LEU A 630 16.53 27.49 -1.63
N ASP A 631 17.85 27.32 -1.50
CA ASP A 631 18.66 26.44 -2.33
C ASP A 631 19.23 25.32 -1.47
N TYR A 632 19.20 24.10 -2.00
CA TYR A 632 19.64 22.86 -1.33
C TYR A 632 20.82 22.27 -2.09
N LEU A 633 21.69 21.52 -1.40
CA LEU A 633 22.65 20.67 -2.09
C LEU A 633 21.91 19.57 -2.85
N MET A 634 22.48 19.17 -3.97
CA MET A 634 21.99 18.09 -4.82
C MET A 634 23.06 17.01 -4.93
N THR A 635 22.67 15.74 -4.76
CA THR A 635 23.58 14.61 -4.96
C THR A 635 24.08 14.57 -6.40
N ARG A 636 25.35 14.24 -6.60
CA ARG A 636 25.92 14.15 -7.94
C ARG A 636 25.43 12.93 -8.72
N LYS A 637 25.18 11.81 -8.02
CA LYS A 637 24.87 10.52 -8.64
C LYS A 637 23.39 10.42 -9.05
N GLY A 638 22.48 10.67 -8.12
CA GLY A 638 21.03 10.56 -8.32
C GLY A 638 20.33 11.87 -8.64
N HIS A 639 21.00 13.01 -8.51
CA HIS A 639 20.41 14.34 -8.67
C HIS A 639 19.23 14.62 -7.72
N HIS A 640 19.30 14.07 -6.50
CA HIS A 640 18.30 14.28 -5.47
C HIS A 640 18.72 15.39 -4.50
N ALA A 641 17.74 16.13 -3.98
CA ALA A 641 18.00 17.20 -3.03
C ALA A 641 18.29 16.65 -1.63
N LEU A 642 19.38 17.13 -1.02
CA LEU A 642 19.68 16.95 0.40
C LEU A 642 18.89 17.99 1.20
N ILE A 643 17.64 17.66 1.53
CA ILE A 643 16.67 18.61 2.13
C ILE A 643 17.12 19.22 3.47
N ASN A 644 18.06 18.57 4.15
CA ASN A 644 18.66 19.04 5.40
C ASN A 644 19.86 19.98 5.17
N THR A 645 20.05 20.48 3.95
CA THR A 645 21.14 21.39 3.61
C THR A 645 20.62 22.73 3.09
N ARG A 646 21.43 23.78 3.19
CA ARG A 646 21.15 25.11 2.63
C ARG A 646 22.41 25.67 1.98
N VAL A 647 22.33 25.99 0.70
CA VAL A 647 23.40 26.67 -0.03
C VAL A 647 23.36 28.17 0.29
N LYS A 648 24.50 28.73 0.72
CA LYS A 648 24.66 30.15 1.03
C LYS A 648 26.03 30.63 0.53
N GLY A 649 26.03 31.44 -0.53
CA GLY A 649 27.27 31.96 -1.12
C GLY A 649 28.12 30.85 -1.73
N ASP A 650 29.37 30.73 -1.28
CA ASP A 650 30.35 29.75 -1.73
C ASP A 650 30.33 28.43 -0.95
N THR A 651 29.43 28.31 0.04
CA THR A 651 29.39 27.16 0.96
C THR A 651 27.96 26.69 1.19
N ALA A 652 27.82 25.62 1.96
CA ALA A 652 26.55 25.07 2.37
C ALA A 652 26.55 24.74 3.86
N TRP A 653 25.35 24.70 4.42
CA TRP A 653 25.10 24.41 5.83
C TRP A 653 24.21 23.19 5.92
N LEU A 654 24.50 22.29 6.86
CA LEU A 654 23.69 21.11 7.16
C LEU A 654 22.97 21.32 8.49
N THR A 655 21.67 21.05 8.53
CA THR A 655 20.82 21.12 9.72
C THR A 655 20.33 19.72 10.06
N ILE A 656 20.76 19.18 11.21
CA ILE A 656 20.35 17.85 11.68
C ILE A 656 18.83 17.76 11.73
N LYS A 657 18.27 16.70 11.12
CA LYS A 657 16.83 16.57 10.83
C LYS A 657 15.95 16.53 12.08
N ASN A 658 16.43 15.96 13.18
CA ASN A 658 15.66 15.86 14.43
C ASN A 658 16.08 16.90 15.48
N SER A 659 17.38 17.15 15.68
CA SER A 659 17.85 18.11 16.70
C SER A 659 17.83 19.57 16.25
N GLY A 660 17.80 19.83 14.94
CA GLY A 660 17.86 21.19 14.39
C GLY A 660 19.23 21.87 14.48
N LYS A 661 20.23 21.21 15.09
CA LYS A 661 21.59 21.74 15.18
C LYS A 661 22.18 21.91 13.79
N THR A 662 22.79 23.07 13.55
CA THR A 662 23.26 23.46 12.21
C THR A 662 24.77 23.58 12.18
N PHE A 663 25.39 23.06 11.12
CA PHE A 663 26.82 23.02 10.90
C PHE A 663 27.17 23.62 9.55
N ARG A 664 28.26 24.38 9.50
CA ARG A 664 28.86 24.78 8.23
C ARG A 664 29.64 23.61 7.66
N LEU A 665 29.38 23.26 6.40
CA LEU A 665 30.09 22.18 5.73
C LEU A 665 31.54 22.60 5.44
N LYS A 666 32.47 21.68 5.70
CA LYS A 666 33.91 21.92 5.52
C LYS A 666 34.34 21.40 4.16
N LYS A 667 35.11 22.22 3.45
CA LYS A 667 35.80 21.79 2.22
C LYS A 667 36.87 20.73 2.56
N PRO A 668 37.19 19.83 1.61
CA PRO A 668 38.33 18.93 1.73
C PRO A 668 39.64 19.69 1.98
N ALA A 669 40.59 19.03 2.67
CA ALA A 669 41.94 19.55 2.81
C ALA A 669 42.73 19.35 1.50
N LYS A 670 43.80 20.13 1.27
CA LYS A 670 44.63 20.01 0.05
C LYS A 670 45.17 18.59 -0.20
N VAL A 671 45.40 17.82 0.86
CA VAL A 671 45.86 16.42 0.74
C VAL A 671 44.80 15.51 0.12
N CYS A 672 43.51 15.84 0.28
CA CYS A 672 42.38 15.09 -0.29
C CYS A 672 42.32 15.22 -1.82
N THR A 673 42.85 16.31 -2.38
CA THR A 673 42.88 16.57 -3.84
C THR A 673 44.25 16.30 -4.47
N ALA A 674 45.18 15.70 -3.72
CA ALA A 674 46.49 15.34 -4.22
C ALA A 674 46.40 14.28 -5.33
N LYS A 675 47.09 14.52 -6.46
CA LYS A 675 47.09 13.62 -7.63
C LYS A 675 47.52 12.18 -7.30
N ALA A 676 48.40 12.01 -6.30
CA ALA A 676 48.87 10.69 -5.85
C ALA A 676 47.76 9.80 -5.26
N HIS A 677 46.69 10.39 -4.73
CA HIS A 677 45.58 9.69 -4.09
C HIS A 677 44.25 9.85 -4.84
N ARG A 678 44.29 10.22 -6.12
CA ARG A 678 43.08 10.42 -6.94
C ARG A 678 42.17 9.17 -7.04
N ASP A 679 42.76 7.98 -6.86
CA ASP A 679 42.03 6.71 -6.89
C ASP A 679 41.60 6.29 -5.47
N VAL A 680 42.01 6.98 -4.39
CA VAL A 680 41.70 6.58 -3.00
C VAL A 680 40.34 7.12 -2.60
N SER A 681 39.43 6.26 -2.14
CA SER A 681 38.13 6.71 -1.64
C SER A 681 38.28 7.46 -0.30
N CYS A 682 37.37 8.39 -0.02
CA CYS A 682 37.33 9.08 1.27
C CYS A 682 37.26 8.09 2.44
N SER A 683 36.47 7.03 2.32
CA SER A 683 36.35 5.97 3.33
C SER A 683 37.65 5.20 3.55
N ALA A 684 38.44 4.91 2.51
CA ALA A 684 39.75 4.27 2.66
C ALA A 684 40.72 5.11 3.50
N CYS A 685 40.65 6.43 3.38
CA CYS A 685 41.46 7.36 4.16
C CYS A 685 40.89 7.62 5.55
N HIS A 686 39.58 7.78 5.70
CA HIS A 686 38.96 8.31 6.91
C HIS A 686 38.37 7.26 7.86
N SER A 687 38.24 5.99 7.49
CA SER A 687 37.77 4.95 8.43
C SER A 687 38.82 4.63 9.49
N ALA A 688 38.49 4.86 10.77
CA ALA A 688 39.38 4.59 11.89
C ALA A 688 39.63 3.09 12.09
N TRP A 689 38.57 2.29 11.95
CA TRP A 689 38.60 0.83 12.08
C TRP A 689 37.46 0.20 11.29
N ALA A 690 37.52 -1.09 11.03
CA ALA A 690 36.42 -1.85 10.46
C ALA A 690 36.23 -3.16 11.23
N PRO A 691 34.98 -3.61 11.46
CA PRO A 691 34.74 -4.90 12.07
C PRO A 691 35.20 -6.00 11.11
N SER A 692 36.04 -6.90 11.61
CA SER A 692 36.51 -8.07 10.85
C SER A 692 36.31 -9.36 11.63
N CYS A 693 35.81 -10.39 10.93
CA CYS A 693 35.56 -11.73 11.46
C CYS A 693 36.42 -12.72 10.68
N ILE A 694 37.35 -13.39 11.35
CA ILE A 694 38.28 -14.32 10.70
C ILE A 694 38.05 -15.72 11.23
N GLY A 695 37.83 -16.67 10.32
CA GLY A 695 37.71 -18.09 10.64
C GLY A 695 36.31 -18.45 11.13
N CYS A 696 35.33 -18.44 10.21
CA CYS A 696 33.99 -18.94 10.50
C CYS A 696 33.82 -20.37 9.97
N HIS A 697 33.28 -21.28 10.76
CA HIS A 697 32.90 -22.62 10.30
C HIS A 697 31.39 -22.76 10.37
N ASN A 698 30.77 -23.16 9.26
CA ASN A 698 29.34 -23.34 9.13
C ASN A 698 29.04 -24.81 8.91
N THR A 699 28.27 -25.40 9.83
CA THR A 699 27.73 -26.75 9.66
C THR A 699 26.23 -26.70 9.85
N TYR A 700 25.50 -27.52 9.11
CA TYR A 700 24.08 -27.74 9.35
C TYR A 700 23.88 -28.89 10.33
N ASP A 701 23.12 -28.65 11.39
CA ASP A 701 22.68 -29.64 12.36
C ASP A 701 21.16 -29.82 12.24
N PRO A 702 20.64 -31.03 11.92
CA PRO A 702 19.21 -31.30 11.77
C PRO A 702 18.42 -31.26 13.08
N ASP A 703 19.07 -31.42 14.23
CA ASP A 703 18.46 -31.44 15.55
C ASP A 703 18.55 -30.09 16.26
N GLU A 704 19.43 -29.19 15.79
CA GLU A 704 19.57 -27.84 16.32
C GLU A 704 18.24 -27.07 16.23
N PRO A 705 17.79 -26.42 17.32
CA PRO A 705 16.65 -25.52 17.30
C PRO A 705 16.88 -24.38 16.31
N GLY A 706 16.05 -24.32 15.28
CA GLY A 706 16.11 -23.32 14.23
C GLY A 706 14.92 -22.38 14.24
N TYR A 707 15.04 -21.28 13.52
CA TYR A 707 13.94 -20.36 13.25
C TYR A 707 13.91 -20.02 11.77
N ASN A 708 12.78 -20.25 11.11
CA ASN A 708 12.58 -19.84 9.73
C ASN A 708 12.18 -18.36 9.71
N MET A 709 13.13 -17.49 9.39
CA MET A 709 12.98 -16.04 9.43
C MET A 709 12.08 -15.46 8.32
N VAL A 710 11.73 -16.25 7.30
CA VAL A 710 10.77 -15.85 6.25
C VAL A 710 9.33 -16.05 6.73
N THR A 711 9.08 -17.18 7.38
CA THR A 711 7.73 -17.55 7.86
C THR A 711 7.46 -17.17 9.30
N ASN A 712 8.49 -16.72 10.03
CA ASN A 712 8.48 -16.41 11.46
C ASN A 712 8.00 -17.59 12.31
N LYS A 713 8.56 -18.78 12.08
CA LYS A 713 8.22 -20.01 12.80
C LYS A 713 9.46 -20.72 13.30
N GLU A 714 9.37 -21.27 14.50
CA GLU A 714 10.33 -22.24 15.00
C GLU A 714 10.34 -23.49 14.12
N LYS A 715 11.51 -24.09 13.98
CA LYS A 715 11.72 -25.35 13.26
C LYS A 715 12.86 -26.14 13.92
N LYS A 716 13.00 -27.40 13.56
CA LYS A 716 14.24 -28.15 13.79
C LYS A 716 15.11 -28.07 12.55
N GLY A 717 16.42 -28.09 12.74
CA GLY A 717 17.40 -28.01 11.68
C GLY A 717 17.88 -26.58 11.46
N SER A 718 19.16 -26.31 11.74
CA SER A 718 19.74 -24.99 11.54
C SER A 718 21.20 -25.06 11.13
N TRP A 719 21.63 -24.06 10.36
CA TRP A 719 23.04 -23.72 10.25
C TRP A 719 23.55 -23.16 11.58
N VAL A 720 24.69 -23.69 12.02
CA VAL A 720 25.42 -23.29 13.22
C VAL A 720 26.72 -22.62 12.79
N GLU A 721 26.91 -21.38 13.23
CA GLU A 721 28.11 -20.57 12.99
C GLU A 721 29.09 -20.72 14.16
N TYR A 722 30.23 -21.34 13.92
CA TYR A 722 31.39 -21.25 14.83
C TYR A 722 32.26 -20.08 14.39
N THR A 723 32.68 -19.26 15.35
CA THR A 723 33.41 -18.02 15.07
C THR A 723 34.82 -18.08 15.61
N GLY A 724 35.75 -17.51 14.85
CA GLY A 724 37.16 -17.43 15.23
C GLY A 724 37.48 -16.12 15.94
N GLN A 725 38.09 -15.18 15.23
CA GLN A 725 38.55 -13.91 15.80
C GLN A 725 37.68 -12.73 15.35
N TYR A 726 37.28 -11.91 16.30
CA TYR A 726 36.66 -10.60 16.06
C TYR A 726 37.67 -9.49 16.32
N LEU A 727 37.88 -8.61 15.33
CA LEU A 727 38.89 -7.57 15.39
C LEU A 727 38.34 -6.22 14.91
N ALA A 728 38.58 -5.19 15.72
CA ALA A 728 38.50 -3.79 15.33
C ALA A 728 39.91 -3.29 15.00
N GLN A 729 40.19 -3.05 13.73
CA GLN A 729 41.48 -2.55 13.25
C GLN A 729 41.28 -1.73 11.97
N PRO A 730 42.24 -0.89 11.56
CA PRO A 730 42.17 -0.22 10.26
C PRO A 730 41.89 -1.23 9.13
N PRO A 731 40.98 -0.90 8.19
CA PRO A 731 40.57 -1.85 7.16
C PRO A 731 41.73 -2.21 6.22
N ALA A 732 41.67 -3.43 5.69
CA ALA A 732 42.43 -3.79 4.50
C ALA A 732 41.96 -2.93 3.32
N LEU A 733 42.83 -2.68 2.35
CA LEU A 733 42.50 -1.90 1.17
C LEU A 733 42.43 -2.80 -0.07
N GLY A 734 41.36 -2.64 -0.84
CA GLY A 734 41.11 -3.37 -2.07
C GLY A 734 41.03 -2.43 -3.26
N VAL A 735 41.35 -2.94 -4.44
CA VAL A 735 41.21 -2.21 -5.71
C VAL A 735 39.90 -2.63 -6.37
N ARG A 736 38.94 -1.73 -6.44
CA ARG A 736 37.70 -1.89 -7.21
C ARG A 736 37.90 -1.31 -8.61
N VAL A 737 37.60 -2.11 -9.63
CA VAL A 737 37.62 -1.69 -11.03
C VAL A 737 36.19 -1.76 -11.58
N SER A 738 35.67 -0.62 -12.02
CA SER A 738 34.34 -0.53 -12.65
C SER A 738 34.48 0.17 -14.00
N GLY A 739 34.43 -0.61 -15.08
CA GLY A 739 34.75 -0.13 -16.42
C GLY A 739 36.17 0.43 -16.48
N LYS A 740 36.30 1.74 -16.73
CA LYS A 740 37.60 2.45 -16.77
C LYS A 740 37.98 3.10 -15.43
N LYS A 741 37.09 3.11 -14.43
CA LYS A 741 37.35 3.70 -13.11
C LYS A 741 38.06 2.70 -12.22
N ARG A 742 39.16 3.12 -11.61
CA ARG A 742 39.89 2.39 -10.57
C ARG A 742 39.74 3.13 -9.25
N GLU A 743 39.44 2.42 -8.19
CA GLU A 743 39.25 3.00 -6.86
C GLU A 743 39.83 2.08 -5.78
N ILE A 744 40.53 2.67 -4.80
CA ILE A 744 41.06 2.01 -3.63
C ILE A 744 40.05 2.22 -2.51
N ILE A 745 39.45 1.14 -2.02
CA ILE A 745 38.36 1.15 -1.05
C ILE A 745 38.69 0.30 0.18
N PRO A 746 38.04 0.54 1.33
CA PRO A 746 38.05 -0.42 2.43
C PRO A 746 37.46 -1.75 2.00
N VAL A 747 38.12 -2.83 2.37
CA VAL A 747 37.60 -4.18 2.28
C VAL A 747 37.77 -4.89 3.61
N ILE A 748 36.80 -5.73 3.96
CA ILE A 748 36.87 -6.56 5.17
C ILE A 748 36.93 -8.03 4.78
N PRO A 749 37.68 -8.87 5.51
CA PRO A 749 37.57 -10.31 5.40
C PRO A 749 36.23 -10.72 6.01
N GLY A 750 35.15 -10.57 5.24
CA GLY A 750 33.80 -10.90 5.69
C GLY A 750 33.49 -12.40 5.58
N MET A 751 34.30 -13.14 4.82
CA MET A 751 34.01 -14.52 4.43
C MET A 751 35.30 -15.35 4.29
N VAL A 752 36.06 -15.44 5.38
CA VAL A 752 37.06 -16.51 5.55
C VAL A 752 36.36 -17.64 6.27
N LEU A 753 35.75 -18.52 5.48
CA LEU A 753 34.80 -19.50 5.99
C LEU A 753 34.98 -20.88 5.38
N THR A 754 34.72 -21.88 6.21
CA THR A 754 34.55 -23.27 5.82
C THR A 754 33.06 -23.59 5.92
N ILE A 755 32.49 -24.20 4.88
CA ILE A 755 31.10 -24.64 4.85
C ILE A 755 31.09 -26.15 4.67
N ASP A 756 30.53 -26.87 5.64
CA ASP A 756 30.19 -28.28 5.51
C ASP A 756 28.84 -28.42 4.81
N ARG A 757 28.89 -28.65 3.50
CA ARG A 757 27.67 -28.84 2.68
C ARG A 757 27.11 -30.25 2.81
N GLU A 758 27.95 -31.23 3.08
CA GLU A 758 27.53 -32.63 3.23
C GLU A 758 26.53 -32.77 4.37
N SER A 759 26.73 -32.01 5.46
CA SER A 759 25.84 -32.07 6.62
C SER A 759 24.40 -31.62 6.33
N TYR A 760 24.16 -30.86 5.25
CA TYR A 760 22.82 -30.51 4.78
C TYR A 760 22.30 -31.44 3.66
N THR A 761 23.12 -31.76 2.67
CA THR A 761 22.67 -32.50 1.47
C THR A 761 22.71 -34.01 1.63
N HIS A 762 23.48 -34.52 2.60
CA HIS A 762 23.78 -35.94 2.82
C HIS A 762 24.42 -36.64 1.60
N ARG A 763 25.04 -35.88 0.69
CA ARG A 763 25.71 -36.42 -0.50
C ARG A 763 27.20 -36.50 -0.25
N LYS A 764 27.76 -37.72 -0.24
CA LYS A 764 29.20 -37.99 -0.05
C LYS A 764 30.16 -37.27 -1.01
N HIS A 765 29.65 -36.71 -2.11
CA HIS A 765 30.44 -35.96 -3.08
C HIS A 765 30.42 -34.43 -2.83
N ASP A 766 29.60 -33.93 -1.91
CA ASP A 766 29.62 -32.53 -1.50
C ASP A 766 30.76 -32.34 -0.48
N SER A 767 31.88 -31.75 -0.90
CA SER A 767 33.07 -31.54 -0.06
C SER A 767 32.95 -30.31 0.86
N LEU A 768 33.75 -30.28 1.93
CA LEU A 768 34.05 -29.06 2.70
C LEU A 768 34.47 -27.92 1.77
N LEU A 769 33.69 -26.83 1.77
CA LEU A 769 33.93 -25.69 0.91
C LEU A 769 34.67 -24.60 1.68
N PHE A 770 35.94 -24.42 1.36
CA PHE A 770 36.72 -23.29 1.90
C PHE A 770 36.63 -22.08 0.97
N ARG A 771 36.30 -20.91 1.53
CA ARG A 771 36.26 -19.62 0.86
C ARG A 771 37.10 -18.62 1.63
N ARG A 772 37.88 -17.83 0.90
CA ARG A 772 38.60 -16.65 1.41
C ARG A 772 38.22 -15.46 0.56
N LEU A 773 37.17 -14.76 0.96
CA LEU A 773 36.63 -13.64 0.20
C LEU A 773 36.67 -12.35 1.04
N PHE A 774 36.97 -11.25 0.35
CA PHE A 774 36.94 -9.91 0.90
C PHE A 774 35.75 -9.16 0.30
N ALA A 775 34.98 -8.53 1.18
CA ALA A 775 33.83 -7.74 0.78
C ALA A 775 34.22 -6.25 0.81
N PRO A 776 33.86 -5.46 -0.23
CA PRO A 776 33.77 -4.01 -0.12
C PRO A 776 33.01 -3.60 1.14
N ALA A 777 33.50 -2.59 1.86
CA ALA A 777 32.86 -2.13 3.08
C ALA A 777 32.81 -0.60 3.15
N ALA A 778 31.69 -0.09 3.66
CA ALA A 778 31.60 1.24 4.26
C ALA A 778 31.63 1.06 5.78
N PRO A 779 32.78 1.27 6.46
CA PRO A 779 32.92 0.88 7.87
C PRO A 779 32.06 1.68 8.86
N HIS A 780 31.57 2.88 8.50
CA HIS A 780 30.82 3.78 9.38
C HIS A 780 31.59 4.15 10.67
N THR A 781 32.90 4.38 10.54
CA THR A 781 33.82 4.74 11.64
C THR A 781 34.68 5.93 11.23
N THR A 782 34.08 6.87 10.50
CA THR A 782 34.77 8.02 9.91
C THR A 782 35.41 8.86 11.00
N ALA A 783 36.71 9.14 10.87
CA ALA A 783 37.45 10.01 11.77
C ALA A 783 37.79 11.34 11.09
N ALA A 784 37.89 12.39 11.91
CA ALA A 784 38.31 13.72 11.46
C ALA A 784 39.71 13.73 10.82
N ARG A 785 40.62 12.88 11.32
CA ARG A 785 41.97 12.69 10.78
C ARG A 785 42.00 11.44 9.90
N GLY A 786 42.51 11.58 8.69
CA GLY A 786 42.78 10.44 7.81
C GLY A 786 43.94 9.57 8.31
N ARG A 787 44.03 8.35 7.76
CA ARG A 787 45.12 7.40 8.02
C ARG A 787 46.47 7.99 7.64
N SER A 788 47.49 7.63 8.41
CA SER A 788 48.87 8.00 8.09
C SER A 788 49.38 7.22 6.88
N CYS A 789 50.38 7.76 6.18
CA CYS A 789 51.03 7.05 5.07
C CYS A 789 51.55 5.67 5.50
N LYS A 790 52.11 5.56 6.71
CA LYS A 790 52.57 4.28 7.28
C LYS A 790 51.44 3.27 7.43
N SER A 791 50.25 3.72 7.85
CA SER A 791 49.07 2.86 8.02
C SER A 791 48.55 2.29 6.71
N CYS A 792 48.79 2.94 5.56
CA CYS A 792 48.34 2.46 4.25
C CYS A 792 49.45 1.73 3.49
N HIS A 793 50.67 2.26 3.51
CA HIS A 793 51.78 1.77 2.69
C HIS A 793 52.72 0.84 3.44
N ASN A 794 52.81 0.89 4.76
CA ASN A 794 53.76 0.08 5.54
C ASN A 794 53.05 -0.86 6.52
N ASP A 795 51.80 -1.19 6.22
CA ASP A 795 50.98 -2.08 7.02
C ASP A 795 50.57 -3.29 6.17
N PRO A 796 50.94 -4.51 6.58
CA PRO A 796 50.66 -5.71 5.77
C PRO A 796 49.17 -6.04 5.70
N VAL A 797 48.35 -5.60 6.67
CA VAL A 797 46.89 -5.77 6.61
C VAL A 797 46.30 -4.84 5.56
N ALA A 798 46.69 -3.56 5.55
CA ALA A 798 46.28 -2.57 4.56
C ALA A 798 46.60 -3.03 3.12
N LEU A 799 47.77 -3.64 2.92
CA LEU A 799 48.22 -4.16 1.62
C LEU A 799 47.65 -5.53 1.25
N GLY A 800 46.89 -6.18 2.14
CA GLY A 800 46.26 -7.48 1.87
C GLY A 800 47.14 -8.71 2.12
N PHE A 801 48.32 -8.56 2.72
CA PHE A 801 49.18 -9.68 3.13
C PHE A 801 48.74 -10.35 4.44
N GLY A 802 47.79 -9.75 5.16
CA GLY A 802 47.32 -10.23 6.45
C GLY A 802 48.18 -9.74 7.63
N LYS A 803 47.95 -10.28 8.82
CA LYS A 803 48.73 -9.91 10.01
C LYS A 803 50.14 -10.49 9.92
N GLY A 804 51.14 -9.66 10.16
CA GLY A 804 52.54 -10.06 10.13
C GLY A 804 53.48 -8.87 10.25
N LYS A 805 54.78 -9.10 10.03
CA LYS A 805 55.80 -8.04 9.98
C LYS A 805 56.21 -7.79 8.53
N LEU A 806 55.95 -6.60 8.02
CA LEU A 806 56.43 -6.17 6.71
C LEU A 806 57.79 -5.51 6.87
N THR A 807 58.83 -6.07 6.25
CA THR A 807 60.19 -5.52 6.27
C THR A 807 60.58 -5.13 4.85
N TYR A 808 60.81 -3.83 4.62
CA TYR A 808 61.30 -3.33 3.36
C TYR A 808 62.82 -3.44 3.30
N ASN A 809 63.35 -4.23 2.36
CA ASN A 809 64.76 -4.24 2.03
C ASN A 809 64.97 -3.39 0.77
N VAL A 810 65.23 -2.09 0.97
CA VAL A 810 65.40 -1.13 -0.13
C VAL A 810 66.81 -1.30 -0.72
N LYS A 811 66.92 -2.11 -1.78
CA LYS A 811 68.15 -2.23 -2.56
C LYS A 811 68.15 -1.18 -3.67
N LYS A 812 68.82 -0.05 -3.41
CA LYS A 812 69.02 1.13 -4.31
C LYS A 812 67.86 2.15 -4.35
N GLY A 813 67.74 2.90 -3.26
CA GLY A 813 67.16 4.27 -3.18
C GLY A 813 65.90 4.55 -3.98
#